data_AF-A0A8T6YAL1-F1
#
_entry.id   AF-A0A8T6YAL1-F1
#
_cell.length_a   1.000
_cell.length_b   1.000
_cell.length_c   1.000
_cell.angle_alpha   90.00
_cell.angle_beta   90.00
_cell.angle_gamma   90.00
#
_symmetry.space_group_name_H-M   'P 1'
#
loop_
_entity.id
_entity.type
_entity.pdbx_description
1 polymer ?
#
loop_
_entity_poly.entity_id
_entity_poly.type
_entity_poly.pdbx_seq_one_letter_code
_entity_poly.pdbx_strand_id
1 'polypeptide(L)'
;MTALIEIRDLSISANGKQILKNINLDINEGDSIGIIGKSGAGKSTLLHLLRGFEEFKDIKGEVIFNVSSCPGCGRVNPPSSAGSICTKCDIKTELQRINYLSLNGMHKKIMDRTAIMMQRTFGLYGDETVLENIIRSFEYSDIPKEKRPYIAAELIEKVKLSHRMMYTGKELSGGEKQRVVLACQLAKYPMLLLADEPTGTLDPRTAKLVHENILQAKQEHNMTMLVTSHLPGVLHDLTNRAILLDKGEIIETGKPDEIIKKFCAMTGAVCEGNVEVGEPIIILRDVKKKYYSYSKGMIPAVNGVSFEVNEGEIFGIIGISGAGKTSLSKIIAGIMEKDSGKVDVRIGDMWVDMTEKGTDFRGRAKPHIGYLHQEYSLYPHRNVLSNLTDSIGLKLEPELARTKVIAALKAVGFDENAAREILEKTSYELSVGERQRVTMAQVLIKEPRIIIFDEPTGTMDLITKNEVANSILTARKETGTTFVIVSHDMDFVSKVSDRAVHMKLGKITAMGDAGSVIVEIKSEEKPDREKTPEDRNNDLARYLDRAQQCSEHGNLYDIDFYISKAKETAAKLNKDISGELERRKSAYEKGISEMLTEADRYASEGQIYGMHVYIENAINYADKADIDISGELPKFMPAYEKGLEEALQEAEKHEAKGFLGMSYQYIHRAGNYSAMLGKNIEEILRSIPWYERWTLTDIHMKLR
;
A
#
# COMPACT_ATOMS: atom_id res chain seq x y z
N MET A 1 34.87 -12.53 29.31
CA MET A 1 33.97 -13.59 28.81
C MET A 1 34.62 -14.19 27.59
N THR A 2 34.60 -15.52 27.46
CA THR A 2 35.08 -16.20 26.25
C THR A 2 34.04 -15.97 25.14
N ALA A 3 34.46 -15.53 23.96
CA ALA A 3 33.56 -15.34 22.82
C ALA A 3 32.94 -16.69 22.42
N LEU A 4 31.67 -16.73 22.02
CA LEU A 4 31.04 -17.96 21.51
C LEU A 4 31.64 -18.36 20.15
N ILE A 5 31.87 -17.38 19.28
CA ILE A 5 32.44 -17.57 17.94
C ILE A 5 33.55 -16.55 17.72
N GLU A 6 34.72 -17.03 17.29
CA GLU A 6 35.85 -16.22 16.83
C GLU A 6 36.13 -16.54 15.37
N ILE A 7 36.06 -15.54 14.50
CA ILE A 7 36.43 -15.63 13.09
C ILE A 7 37.75 -14.90 12.91
N ARG A 8 38.75 -15.57 12.32
CA ARG A 8 40.10 -15.02 12.10
C ARG A 8 40.53 -15.21 10.65
N ASP A 9 40.90 -14.11 10.01
CA ASP A 9 41.41 -14.05 8.62
C ASP A 9 40.60 -14.86 7.60
N LEU A 10 39.27 -14.90 7.79
CA LEU A 10 38.39 -15.72 6.97
C LEU A 10 38.26 -15.12 5.57
N SER A 11 38.63 -15.92 4.57
CA SER A 11 38.47 -15.59 3.15
C SER A 11 37.82 -16.73 2.39
N ILE A 12 36.82 -16.43 1.57
CA ILE A 12 36.08 -17.42 0.78
C ILE A 12 36.08 -16.99 -0.68
N SER A 13 36.43 -17.92 -1.58
CA SER A 13 36.34 -17.73 -3.03
C SER A 13 35.39 -18.74 -3.66
N ALA A 14 34.61 -18.30 -4.65
CA ALA A 14 33.80 -19.19 -5.48
C ALA A 14 33.86 -18.72 -6.95
N ASN A 15 33.98 -19.67 -7.88
CA ASN A 15 34.03 -19.40 -9.32
C ASN A 15 35.06 -18.32 -9.73
N GLY A 16 36.24 -18.33 -9.10
CA GLY A 16 37.32 -17.37 -9.37
C GLY A 16 37.10 -15.95 -8.81
N LYS A 17 36.00 -15.70 -8.10
CA LYS A 17 35.71 -14.41 -7.44
C LYS A 17 35.78 -14.57 -5.91
N GLN A 18 36.49 -13.65 -5.26
CA GLN A 18 36.58 -13.61 -3.81
C GLN A 18 35.29 -13.00 -3.24
N ILE A 19 34.55 -13.77 -2.44
CA ILE A 19 33.26 -13.38 -1.85
C ILE A 19 33.46 -12.73 -0.48
N LEU A 20 34.29 -13.32 0.37
CA LEU A 20 34.69 -12.78 1.68
C LEU A 20 36.20 -12.61 1.73
N LYS A 21 36.68 -11.54 2.37
CA LYS A 21 38.08 -11.15 2.42
C LYS A 21 38.46 -10.76 3.84
N ASN A 22 39.42 -11.49 4.42
CA ASN A 22 40.03 -11.21 5.72
C ASN A 22 39.03 -10.84 6.83
N ILE A 23 37.92 -11.58 6.91
CA ILE A 23 36.88 -11.35 7.91
C ILE A 23 37.43 -11.72 9.28
N ASN A 24 37.40 -10.74 10.18
CA ASN A 24 37.78 -10.88 11.59
C ASN A 24 36.60 -10.43 12.44
N LEU A 25 36.05 -11.33 13.26
CA LEU A 25 34.82 -11.06 14.02
C LEU A 25 34.75 -11.89 15.31
N ASP A 26 34.41 -11.23 16.41
CA ASP A 26 34.09 -11.88 17.69
C ASP A 26 32.61 -11.73 18.02
N ILE A 27 31.98 -12.84 18.36
CA ILE A 27 30.56 -12.95 18.74
C ILE A 27 30.50 -13.52 20.14
N ASN A 28 30.01 -12.75 21.11
CA ASN A 28 29.88 -13.20 22.49
C ASN A 28 28.55 -13.91 22.72
N GLU A 29 28.50 -14.69 23.79
CA GLU A 29 27.27 -15.33 24.24
C GLU A 29 26.20 -14.27 24.57
N GLY A 30 25.01 -14.41 23.99
CA GLY A 30 23.87 -13.52 24.19
C GLY A 30 23.88 -12.26 23.32
N ASP A 31 24.90 -12.07 22.47
CA ASP A 31 24.94 -10.97 21.50
C ASP A 31 23.75 -11.07 20.52
N SER A 32 23.23 -9.91 20.10
CA SER A 32 22.26 -9.80 19.01
C SER A 32 22.89 -8.97 17.90
N ILE A 33 23.54 -9.62 16.93
CA ILE A 33 24.33 -8.93 15.90
C ILE A 33 23.56 -8.85 14.58
N GLY A 34 23.44 -7.64 14.06
CA GLY A 34 22.94 -7.36 12.71
C GLY A 34 24.06 -7.29 11.69
N ILE A 35 23.84 -7.87 10.51
CA ILE A 35 24.75 -7.72 9.37
C ILE A 35 23.98 -7.01 8.25
N ILE A 36 24.44 -5.80 7.93
CA ILE A 36 23.87 -4.96 6.87
C ILE A 36 24.89 -4.75 5.76
N GLY A 37 24.40 -4.61 4.52
CA GLY A 37 25.26 -4.53 3.35
C GLY A 37 24.47 -4.63 2.05
N LYS A 38 25.05 -4.21 0.92
CA LYS A 38 24.40 -4.32 -0.40
C LYS A 38 24.13 -5.79 -0.76
N SER A 39 23.21 -6.01 -1.70
CA SER A 39 23.04 -7.34 -2.32
C SER A 39 24.38 -7.79 -2.92
N GLY A 40 24.77 -9.04 -2.65
CA GLY A 40 26.06 -9.58 -3.09
C GLY A 40 27.28 -9.21 -2.22
N ALA A 41 27.10 -8.51 -1.09
CA ALA A 41 28.21 -8.18 -0.19
C ALA A 41 28.80 -9.38 0.61
N GLY A 42 28.19 -10.57 0.51
CA GLY A 42 28.64 -11.77 1.23
C GLY A 42 27.87 -12.11 2.52
N LYS A 43 26.76 -11.41 2.81
CA LYS A 43 25.92 -11.60 4.01
C LYS A 43 25.44 -13.04 4.19
N SER A 44 24.69 -13.57 3.21
CA SER A 44 24.15 -14.93 3.27
C SER A 44 25.27 -15.98 3.20
N THR A 45 26.38 -15.71 2.50
CA THR A 45 27.56 -16.60 2.47
C THR A 45 28.15 -16.79 3.87
N LEU A 46 28.27 -15.70 4.64
CA LEU A 46 28.76 -15.77 6.01
C LEU A 46 27.80 -16.57 6.93
N LEU A 47 26.48 -16.36 6.80
CA LEU A 47 25.49 -17.14 7.55
C LEU A 47 25.48 -18.62 7.14
N HIS A 48 25.62 -18.93 5.85
CA HIS A 48 25.67 -20.30 5.34
C HIS A 48 26.90 -21.05 5.84
N LEU A 49 28.05 -20.38 5.93
CA LEU A 49 29.26 -20.93 6.53
C LEU A 49 29.04 -21.31 7.99
N LEU A 50 28.50 -20.38 8.80
CA LEU A 50 28.23 -20.62 10.22
C LEU A 50 27.16 -21.69 10.47
N ARG A 51 26.28 -21.92 9.49
CA ARG A 51 25.30 -23.01 9.50
C ARG A 51 25.93 -24.38 9.26
N GLY A 52 27.02 -24.46 8.48
CA GLY A 52 27.74 -25.70 8.18
C GLY A 52 27.15 -26.58 7.07
N PHE A 53 26.41 -26.00 6.11
CA PHE A 53 25.72 -26.75 5.04
C PHE A 53 26.46 -26.80 3.69
N GLU A 54 27.50 -25.97 3.46
CA GLU A 54 28.17 -25.87 2.16
C GLU A 54 29.69 -26.10 2.27
N GLU A 55 30.20 -27.05 1.46
CA GLU A 55 31.62 -27.20 1.19
C GLU A 55 32.06 -26.13 0.19
N PHE A 56 32.49 -24.97 0.68
CA PHE A 56 33.21 -24.03 -0.18
C PHE A 56 34.58 -24.63 -0.50
N LYS A 57 34.93 -24.74 -1.79
CA LYS A 57 36.18 -25.38 -2.24
C LYS A 57 37.43 -24.63 -1.81
N ASP A 58 37.36 -23.30 -1.70
CA ASP A 58 38.49 -22.42 -1.39
C ASP A 58 38.19 -21.54 -0.17
N ILE A 59 38.36 -22.09 1.04
CA ILE A 59 38.28 -21.36 2.32
C ILE A 59 39.68 -21.22 2.92
N LYS A 60 40.00 -20.02 3.40
CA LYS A 60 41.19 -19.73 4.23
C LYS A 60 40.77 -19.06 5.53
N GLY A 61 41.59 -19.20 6.56
CA GLY A 61 41.35 -18.64 7.90
C GLY A 61 40.80 -19.68 8.87
N GLU A 62 40.32 -19.22 10.02
CA GLU A 62 39.79 -20.06 11.10
C GLU A 62 38.42 -19.55 11.55
N VAL A 63 37.51 -20.49 11.80
CA VAL A 63 36.22 -20.22 12.45
C VAL A 63 36.18 -21.07 13.71
N ILE A 64 36.29 -20.45 14.86
CA ILE A 64 36.46 -21.13 16.13
C ILE A 64 35.18 -20.98 16.94
N PHE A 65 34.58 -22.09 17.32
CA PHE A 65 33.49 -22.14 18.28
C PHE A 65 34.05 -22.52 19.66
N ASN A 66 33.84 -21.64 20.64
CA ASN A 66 34.11 -21.97 22.04
C ASN A 66 32.81 -22.46 22.68
N VAL A 67 32.76 -23.75 22.99
CA VAL A 67 31.54 -24.39 23.47
C VAL A 67 31.80 -25.26 24.67
N SER A 68 30.82 -25.39 25.54
CA SER A 68 30.84 -26.37 26.61
C SER A 68 30.34 -27.72 26.05
N SER A 69 31.21 -28.73 26.04
CA SER A 69 30.88 -30.07 25.56
C SER A 69 30.79 -31.07 26.71
N CYS A 70 29.81 -31.95 26.67
CA CYS A 70 29.71 -33.06 27.61
C CYS A 70 30.55 -34.25 27.11
N PRO A 71 31.53 -34.74 27.88
CA PRO A 71 32.33 -35.91 27.49
C PRO A 71 31.52 -37.20 27.34
N GLY A 72 30.44 -37.37 28.13
CA GLY A 72 29.63 -38.58 28.11
C GLY A 72 28.69 -38.69 26.91
N CYS A 73 27.80 -37.70 26.74
CA CYS A 73 26.79 -37.75 25.67
C CYS A 73 27.13 -36.88 24.45
N GLY A 74 28.22 -36.10 24.50
CA GLY A 74 28.64 -35.23 23.40
C GLY A 74 27.77 -34.00 23.18
N ARG A 75 26.83 -33.69 24.09
CA ARG A 75 25.96 -32.51 23.99
C ARG A 75 26.78 -31.23 24.10
N VAL A 76 26.51 -30.29 23.20
CA VAL A 76 27.17 -28.99 23.11
C VAL A 76 26.28 -27.91 23.69
N ASN A 77 26.82 -26.99 24.49
CA ASN A 77 26.15 -25.89 25.17
C ASN A 77 26.97 -24.59 25.05
N PRO A 78 26.39 -23.42 25.41
CA PRO A 78 27.13 -22.16 25.48
C PRO A 78 28.37 -22.26 26.40
N PRO A 79 29.42 -21.46 26.16
CA PRO A 79 30.65 -21.49 26.93
C PRO A 79 30.44 -21.18 28.41
N SER A 80 29.43 -20.36 28.78
CA SER A 80 29.06 -20.10 30.18
C SER A 80 28.66 -21.36 30.95
N SER A 81 28.20 -22.40 30.24
CA SER A 81 27.78 -23.66 30.85
C SER A 81 28.96 -24.57 31.19
N ALA A 82 30.20 -24.20 30.90
CA ALA A 82 31.37 -25.01 31.24
C ALA A 82 31.46 -25.25 32.75
N GLY A 83 31.72 -26.49 33.15
CA GLY A 83 31.76 -26.89 34.56
C GLY A 83 30.39 -27.20 35.19
N SER A 84 29.28 -27.00 34.47
CA SER A 84 27.93 -27.40 34.89
C SER A 84 27.71 -28.91 34.67
N ILE A 85 26.73 -29.46 35.38
CA ILE A 85 26.30 -30.86 35.24
C ILE A 85 25.44 -31.00 33.99
N CYS A 86 25.76 -31.97 33.12
CA CYS A 86 24.99 -32.21 31.92
C CYS A 86 23.59 -32.77 32.24
N THR A 87 22.54 -32.07 31.80
CA THR A 87 21.13 -32.45 32.03
C THR A 87 20.68 -33.78 31.38
N LYS A 88 21.55 -34.43 30.60
CA LYS A 88 21.24 -35.71 29.94
C LYS A 88 21.92 -36.92 30.62
N CYS A 89 23.11 -36.74 31.18
CA CYS A 89 23.92 -37.87 31.66
C CYS A 89 24.71 -37.56 32.95
N ASP A 90 24.40 -36.44 33.60
CA ASP A 90 24.96 -36.01 34.89
C ASP A 90 26.50 -35.89 34.98
N ILE A 91 27.17 -35.86 33.83
CA ILE A 91 28.61 -35.66 33.73
C ILE A 91 28.94 -34.17 33.63
N LYS A 92 30.01 -33.74 34.32
CA LYS A 92 30.51 -32.37 34.27
C LYS A 92 30.95 -32.01 32.85
N THR A 93 30.52 -30.84 32.38
CA THR A 93 30.84 -30.35 31.04
C THR A 93 32.16 -29.59 31.01
N GLU A 94 32.86 -29.63 29.87
CA GLU A 94 34.19 -29.05 29.69
C GLU A 94 34.21 -28.05 28.55
N LEU A 95 34.95 -26.95 28.72
CA LEU A 95 35.13 -25.96 27.66
C LEU A 95 36.03 -26.53 26.57
N GLN A 96 35.56 -26.49 25.32
CA GLN A 96 36.30 -26.91 24.14
C GLN A 96 36.35 -25.79 23.11
N ARG A 97 37.53 -25.60 22.53
CA ARG A 97 37.80 -24.66 21.45
C ARG A 97 37.90 -25.44 20.15
N ILE A 98 36.93 -25.27 19.26
CA ILE A 98 36.76 -26.13 18.07
C ILE A 98 36.88 -25.27 16.82
N ASN A 99 37.88 -25.55 15.98
CA ASN A 99 37.92 -24.97 14.65
C ASN A 99 36.89 -25.68 13.76
N TYR A 100 35.81 -24.98 13.45
CA TYR A 100 34.68 -25.44 12.65
C TYR A 100 35.15 -25.92 11.27
N LEU A 101 36.10 -25.23 10.64
CA LEU A 101 36.60 -25.63 9.31
C LEU A 101 37.41 -26.93 9.31
N SER A 102 37.87 -27.40 10.48
CA SER A 102 38.53 -28.69 10.63
C SER A 102 37.49 -29.79 10.89
N LEU A 103 37.27 -30.68 9.91
CA LEU A 103 36.19 -31.68 9.82
C LEU A 103 36.25 -32.82 10.88
N ASN A 104 36.21 -32.50 12.18
CA ASN A 104 36.38 -33.45 13.29
C ASN A 104 35.06 -33.97 13.91
N GLY A 105 33.97 -34.07 13.14
CA GLY A 105 32.68 -34.63 13.60
C GLY A 105 31.87 -33.79 14.61
N MET A 106 32.48 -32.77 15.24
CA MET A 106 31.79 -31.82 16.14
C MET A 106 30.86 -30.84 15.40
N HIS A 107 31.04 -30.71 14.09
CA HIS A 107 30.23 -29.84 13.21
C HIS A 107 28.72 -30.11 13.34
N LYS A 108 28.34 -31.40 13.27
CA LYS A 108 26.94 -31.83 13.35
C LYS A 108 26.32 -31.48 14.70
N LYS A 109 27.06 -31.66 15.80
CA LYS A 109 26.58 -31.35 17.15
C LYS A 109 26.35 -29.85 17.39
N ILE A 110 27.18 -29.00 16.77
CA ILE A 110 26.99 -27.54 16.79
C ILE A 110 25.79 -27.15 15.92
N MET A 111 25.66 -27.76 14.73
CA MET A 111 24.52 -27.54 13.83
C MET A 111 23.19 -27.93 14.48
N ASP A 112 23.14 -29.04 15.23
CA ASP A 112 21.95 -29.48 15.97
C ASP A 112 21.52 -28.48 17.07
N ARG A 113 22.46 -27.64 17.54
CA ARG A 113 22.21 -26.55 18.51
C ARG A 113 22.12 -25.17 17.85
N THR A 114 22.02 -25.11 16.53
CA THR A 114 21.88 -23.87 15.76
C THR A 114 20.51 -23.82 15.08
N ALA A 115 19.72 -22.80 15.41
CA ALA A 115 18.45 -22.48 14.80
C ALA A 115 18.64 -21.64 13.54
N ILE A 116 17.79 -21.85 12.54
CA ILE A 116 17.89 -21.16 11.24
C ILE A 116 16.51 -20.67 10.79
N MET A 117 16.42 -19.41 10.36
CA MET A 117 15.26 -18.85 9.67
C MET A 117 15.68 -18.35 8.29
N MET A 118 14.89 -18.66 7.24
CA MET A 118 15.22 -18.32 5.86
C MET A 118 14.13 -17.45 5.20
N GLN A 119 14.53 -16.63 4.23
CA GLN A 119 13.69 -15.63 3.56
C GLN A 119 12.57 -16.21 2.67
N ARG A 120 12.81 -17.34 1.97
CA ARG A 120 11.90 -17.85 0.92
C ARG A 120 11.51 -19.33 1.04
N THR A 121 12.34 -20.15 1.69
CA THR A 121 12.04 -21.57 1.91
C THR A 121 11.60 -21.74 3.34
N PHE A 122 10.29 -21.76 3.58
CA PHE A 122 9.76 -21.95 4.94
C PHE A 122 10.11 -23.34 5.49
N GLY A 123 10.55 -24.30 4.66
CA GLY A 123 10.94 -25.63 5.12
C GLY A 123 9.81 -26.40 5.83
N LEU A 124 8.57 -25.94 5.66
CA LEU A 124 7.36 -26.55 6.21
C LEU A 124 6.78 -27.55 5.22
N TYR A 125 6.26 -28.65 5.75
CA TYR A 125 5.46 -29.61 4.99
C TYR A 125 4.06 -29.03 4.82
N GLY A 126 3.76 -28.56 3.61
CA GLY A 126 2.56 -27.76 3.32
C GLY A 126 1.24 -28.51 3.53
N ASP A 127 1.25 -29.83 3.42
CA ASP A 127 0.08 -30.70 3.63
C ASP A 127 -0.10 -31.15 5.09
N GLU A 128 0.90 -30.91 5.94
CA GLU A 128 0.86 -31.22 7.36
C GLU A 128 0.36 -30.00 8.16
N THR A 129 -0.28 -30.27 9.29
CA THR A 129 -0.74 -29.25 10.23
C THR A 129 0.42 -28.53 10.91
N VAL A 130 0.16 -27.36 11.51
CA VAL A 130 1.13 -26.64 12.36
C VAL A 130 1.69 -27.54 13.45
N LEU A 131 0.81 -28.29 14.13
CA LEU A 131 1.18 -29.23 15.18
C LEU A 131 2.11 -30.33 14.66
N GLU A 132 1.78 -30.93 13.52
CA GLU A 132 2.60 -31.99 12.90
C GLU A 132 3.98 -31.49 12.47
N ASN A 133 4.05 -30.30 11.86
CA ASN A 133 5.31 -29.67 11.47
C ASN A 133 6.27 -29.48 12.67
N ILE A 134 5.74 -29.08 13.83
CA ILE A 134 6.53 -28.90 15.04
C ILE A 134 6.88 -30.26 15.67
N ILE A 135 5.95 -31.20 15.73
CA ILE A 135 6.21 -32.56 16.24
C ILE A 135 7.35 -33.24 15.45
N ARG A 136 7.38 -33.02 14.14
CA ARG A 136 8.43 -33.55 13.27
C ARG A 136 9.81 -32.97 13.58
N SER A 137 9.88 -31.74 14.08
CA SER A 137 11.14 -31.14 14.52
C SER A 137 11.77 -31.88 15.71
N PHE A 138 10.99 -32.70 16.44
CA PHE A 138 11.47 -33.57 17.52
C PHE A 138 11.94 -34.96 17.05
N GLU A 139 11.87 -35.29 15.76
CA GLU A 139 12.16 -36.64 15.24
C GLU A 139 13.55 -37.16 15.65
N TYR A 140 14.53 -36.25 15.72
CA TYR A 140 15.91 -36.53 16.14
C TYR A 140 16.22 -36.09 17.58
N SER A 141 15.20 -35.74 18.37
CA SER A 141 15.36 -35.33 19.77
C SER A 141 15.19 -36.51 20.74
N ASP A 142 15.79 -36.39 21.92
CA ASP A 142 15.64 -37.37 23.02
C ASP A 142 14.25 -37.28 23.72
N ILE A 143 13.29 -36.53 23.17
CA ILE A 143 11.98 -36.28 23.79
C ILE A 143 11.05 -37.50 23.58
N PRO A 144 10.48 -38.09 24.66
CA PRO A 144 9.53 -39.19 24.58
C PRO A 144 8.34 -38.86 23.68
N LYS A 145 7.91 -39.82 22.84
CA LYS A 145 6.86 -39.59 21.82
C LYS A 145 5.56 -39.10 22.44
N GLU A 146 5.23 -39.57 23.63
CA GLU A 146 4.01 -39.22 24.37
C GLU A 146 4.00 -37.75 24.82
N LYS A 147 5.18 -37.13 25.00
CA LYS A 147 5.31 -35.74 25.45
C LYS A 147 5.37 -34.72 24.31
N ARG A 148 5.67 -35.16 23.07
CA ARG A 148 5.88 -34.28 21.91
C ARG A 148 4.66 -33.39 21.58
N PRO A 149 3.41 -33.88 21.60
CA PRO A 149 2.26 -33.03 21.29
C PRO A 149 2.06 -31.89 22.31
N TYR A 150 2.30 -32.16 23.60
CA TYR A 150 2.18 -31.15 24.66
C TYR A 150 3.23 -30.04 24.52
N ILE A 151 4.48 -30.42 24.27
CA ILE A 151 5.57 -29.46 24.06
C ILE A 151 5.35 -28.68 22.75
N ALA A 152 4.85 -29.35 21.70
CA ALA A 152 4.50 -28.67 20.45
C ALA A 152 3.40 -27.62 20.67
N ALA A 153 2.36 -27.95 21.42
CA ALA A 153 1.29 -27.01 21.75
C ALA A 153 1.82 -25.78 22.53
N GLU A 154 2.72 -25.99 23.49
CA GLU A 154 3.37 -24.90 24.22
C GLU A 154 4.18 -23.98 23.29
N LEU A 155 4.95 -24.55 22.36
CA LEU A 155 5.71 -23.77 21.37
C LEU A 155 4.79 -22.98 20.43
N ILE A 156 3.63 -23.54 20.05
CA ILE A 156 2.61 -22.86 19.22
C ILE A 156 2.03 -21.66 19.97
N GLU A 157 1.76 -21.82 21.27
CA GLU A 157 1.26 -20.74 22.11
C GLU A 157 2.29 -19.61 22.24
N LYS A 158 3.57 -19.95 22.44
CA LYS A 158 4.66 -18.98 22.51
C LYS A 158 4.79 -18.13 21.25
N VAL A 159 4.51 -18.70 20.08
CA VAL A 159 4.49 -17.94 18.81
C VAL A 159 3.11 -17.38 18.47
N LYS A 160 2.17 -17.33 19.43
CA LYS A 160 0.83 -16.75 19.32
C LYS A 160 -0.01 -17.37 18.19
N LEU A 161 0.06 -18.69 18.02
CA LEU A 161 -0.63 -19.45 16.96
C LEU A 161 -1.59 -20.54 17.48
N SER A 162 -2.02 -20.51 18.75
CA SER A 162 -2.87 -21.56 19.33
C SER A 162 -4.16 -21.81 18.54
N HIS A 163 -4.77 -20.75 17.99
CA HIS A 163 -5.98 -20.82 17.15
C HIS A 163 -5.74 -21.39 15.73
N ARG A 164 -4.48 -21.57 15.32
CA ARG A 164 -4.07 -22.14 14.02
C ARG A 164 -3.43 -23.52 14.13
N MET A 165 -3.43 -24.13 15.31
CA MET A 165 -2.73 -25.39 15.59
C MET A 165 -3.06 -26.54 14.62
N MET A 166 -4.32 -26.63 14.18
CA MET A 166 -4.80 -27.69 13.28
C MET A 166 -4.82 -27.29 11.79
N TYR A 167 -4.37 -26.08 11.44
CA TYR A 167 -4.32 -25.63 10.04
C TYR A 167 -3.10 -26.20 9.34
N THR A 168 -3.24 -26.48 8.04
CA THR A 168 -2.14 -26.97 7.21
C THR A 168 -1.17 -25.85 6.85
N GLY A 169 0.09 -26.18 6.60
CA GLY A 169 1.12 -25.21 6.22
C GLY A 169 0.76 -24.38 4.97
N LYS A 170 -0.07 -24.91 4.06
CA LYS A 170 -0.56 -24.19 2.86
C LYS A 170 -1.52 -23.04 3.21
N GLU A 171 -2.34 -23.20 4.24
CA GLU A 171 -3.40 -22.26 4.63
C GLU A 171 -2.88 -21.05 5.42
N LEU A 172 -1.63 -21.08 5.86
CA LEU A 172 -1.01 -20.01 6.65
C LEU A 172 -0.53 -18.84 5.77
N SER A 173 -0.70 -17.62 6.27
CA SER A 173 -0.06 -16.41 5.74
C SER A 173 1.47 -16.47 5.88
N GLY A 174 2.20 -15.62 5.15
CA GLY A 174 3.67 -15.59 5.22
C GLY A 174 4.21 -15.34 6.64
N GLY A 175 3.54 -14.49 7.41
CA GLY A 175 3.94 -14.21 8.79
C GLY A 175 3.60 -15.34 9.76
N GLU A 176 2.45 -15.98 9.58
CA GLU A 176 2.11 -17.20 10.32
C GLU A 176 3.12 -18.31 10.02
N LYS A 177 3.52 -18.50 8.76
CA LYS A 177 4.59 -19.43 8.36
C LYS A 177 5.91 -19.14 9.06
N GLN A 178 6.37 -17.88 9.10
CA GLN A 178 7.60 -17.51 9.82
C GLN A 178 7.51 -17.85 11.32
N ARG A 179 6.36 -17.62 11.95
CA ARG A 179 6.14 -17.97 13.37
C ARG A 179 6.17 -19.48 13.61
N VAL A 180 5.59 -20.28 12.71
CA VAL A 180 5.71 -21.75 12.77
C VAL A 180 7.16 -22.19 12.57
N VAL A 181 7.88 -21.61 11.63
CA VAL A 181 9.31 -21.89 11.42
C VAL A 181 10.12 -21.59 12.67
N LEU A 182 9.88 -20.45 13.32
CA LEU A 182 10.50 -20.12 14.59
C LEU A 182 10.20 -21.19 15.66
N ALA A 183 8.93 -21.59 15.83
CA ALA A 183 8.56 -22.65 16.77
C ALA A 183 9.28 -23.98 16.47
N CYS A 184 9.37 -24.38 15.20
CA CYS A 184 10.13 -25.55 14.76
C CYS A 184 11.62 -25.46 15.08
N GLN A 185 12.21 -24.25 15.03
CA GLN A 185 13.62 -24.07 15.42
C GLN A 185 13.82 -24.07 16.93
N LEU A 186 12.91 -23.47 17.70
CA LEU A 186 12.98 -23.43 19.16
C LEU A 186 12.85 -24.83 19.78
N ALA A 187 12.13 -25.73 19.10
CA ALA A 187 12.05 -27.16 19.45
C ALA A 187 13.44 -27.84 19.61
N LYS A 188 14.49 -27.30 18.98
CA LYS A 188 15.87 -27.83 19.04
C LYS A 188 16.67 -27.37 20.26
N TYR A 189 16.11 -26.50 21.11
CA TYR A 189 16.85 -25.82 22.20
C TYR A 189 18.17 -25.18 21.71
N PRO A 190 18.10 -24.31 20.70
CA PRO A 190 19.27 -23.71 20.06
C PRO A 190 20.03 -22.79 21.04
N MET A 191 21.36 -22.73 20.90
CA MET A 191 22.20 -21.72 21.55
C MET A 191 22.48 -20.51 20.64
N LEU A 192 22.31 -20.71 19.32
CA LEU A 192 22.56 -19.73 18.27
C LEU A 192 21.36 -19.70 17.33
N LEU A 193 20.85 -18.51 17.01
CA LEU A 193 19.84 -18.29 15.97
C LEU A 193 20.47 -17.51 14.81
N LEU A 194 20.45 -18.11 13.62
CA LEU A 194 20.85 -17.49 12.36
C LEU A 194 19.59 -17.15 11.56
N ALA A 195 19.26 -15.86 11.46
CA ALA A 195 18.06 -15.40 10.78
C ALA A 195 18.44 -14.64 9.50
N ASP A 196 18.16 -15.24 8.34
CA ASP A 196 18.36 -14.62 7.03
C ASP A 196 17.07 -13.94 6.54
N GLU A 197 17.03 -12.60 6.62
CA GLU A 197 15.90 -11.77 6.23
C GLU A 197 14.55 -12.24 6.84
N PRO A 198 14.45 -12.34 8.18
CA PRO A 198 13.34 -13.02 8.86
C PRO A 198 11.96 -12.42 8.57
N THR A 199 11.91 -11.15 8.19
CA THR A 199 10.66 -10.41 7.96
C THR A 199 10.62 -9.63 6.64
N GLY A 200 11.58 -9.84 5.73
CA GLY A 200 11.72 -9.01 4.53
C GLY A 200 10.55 -9.09 3.53
N THR A 201 9.67 -10.08 3.66
CA THR A 201 8.50 -10.31 2.79
C THR A 201 7.16 -10.04 3.49
N LEU A 202 7.17 -9.53 4.72
CA LEU A 202 5.98 -9.33 5.55
C LEU A 202 5.57 -7.85 5.59
N ASP A 203 4.28 -7.59 5.82
CA ASP A 203 3.81 -6.23 6.12
C ASP A 203 4.35 -5.74 7.49
N PRO A 204 4.43 -4.42 7.74
CA PRO A 204 5.06 -3.89 8.95
C PRO A 204 4.43 -4.38 10.26
N ARG A 205 3.10 -4.59 10.31
CA ARG A 205 2.42 -5.05 11.53
C ARG A 205 2.77 -6.50 11.82
N THR A 206 2.71 -7.35 10.80
CA THR A 206 3.08 -8.76 10.92
C THR A 206 4.57 -8.95 11.17
N ALA A 207 5.43 -8.12 10.56
CA ALA A 207 6.87 -8.10 10.81
C ALA A 207 7.17 -7.78 12.28
N LYS A 208 6.56 -6.73 12.84
CA LYS A 208 6.72 -6.35 14.24
C LYS A 208 6.31 -7.48 15.20
N LEU A 209 5.20 -8.14 14.93
CA LEU A 209 4.75 -9.31 15.71
C LEU A 209 5.77 -10.47 15.66
N VAL A 210 6.39 -10.71 14.50
CA VAL A 210 7.46 -11.71 14.36
C VAL A 210 8.71 -11.27 15.13
N HIS A 211 9.08 -9.99 15.09
CA HIS A 211 10.22 -9.46 15.84
C HIS A 211 10.06 -9.61 17.34
N GLU A 212 8.88 -9.27 17.87
CA GLU A 212 8.56 -9.45 19.29
C GLU A 212 8.74 -10.90 19.74
N ASN A 213 8.24 -11.86 18.94
CA ASN A 213 8.39 -13.29 19.25
C ASN A 213 9.85 -13.76 19.20
N ILE A 214 10.65 -13.26 18.25
CA ILE A 214 12.08 -13.57 18.15
C ILE A 214 12.83 -13.04 19.38
N LEU A 215 12.57 -11.78 19.77
CA LEU A 215 13.19 -11.17 20.95
C LEU A 215 12.82 -11.89 22.24
N GLN A 216 11.53 -12.23 22.41
CA GLN A 216 11.05 -12.98 23.55
C GLN A 216 11.73 -14.35 23.63
N ALA A 217 11.77 -15.09 22.51
CA ALA A 217 12.44 -16.38 22.46
C ALA A 217 13.95 -16.25 22.77
N LYS A 218 14.62 -15.21 22.25
CA LYS A 218 16.02 -14.94 22.52
C LYS A 218 16.29 -14.74 24.00
N GLN A 219 15.45 -13.97 24.69
CA GLN A 219 15.56 -13.73 26.13
C GLN A 219 15.30 -15.01 26.93
N GLU A 220 14.21 -15.73 26.64
CA GLU A 220 13.83 -16.96 27.37
C GLU A 220 14.89 -18.07 27.24
N HIS A 221 15.52 -18.20 26.07
CA HIS A 221 16.50 -19.25 25.79
C HIS A 221 17.96 -18.80 25.90
N ASN A 222 18.21 -17.54 26.32
CA ASN A 222 19.54 -16.92 26.35
C ASN A 222 20.35 -17.16 25.05
N MET A 223 19.67 -17.00 23.90
CA MET A 223 20.27 -17.28 22.61
C MET A 223 21.21 -16.16 22.16
N THR A 224 22.29 -16.55 21.51
CA THR A 224 23.04 -15.64 20.65
C THR A 224 22.33 -15.55 19.30
N MET A 225 22.23 -14.36 18.72
CA MET A 225 21.47 -14.14 17.50
C MET A 225 22.31 -13.39 16.45
N LEU A 226 22.30 -13.91 15.23
CA LEU A 226 22.83 -13.23 14.04
C LEU A 226 21.68 -13.01 13.06
N VAL A 227 21.46 -11.76 12.67
CA VAL A 227 20.40 -11.37 11.73
C VAL A 227 21.01 -10.68 10.53
N THR A 228 20.66 -11.10 9.32
CA THR A 228 20.94 -10.34 8.10
C THR A 228 19.67 -9.62 7.66
N SER A 229 19.78 -8.33 7.35
CA SER A 229 18.73 -7.65 6.61
C SER A 229 19.26 -6.48 5.75
N HIS A 230 18.55 -6.19 4.67
CA HIS A 230 18.68 -4.94 3.92
C HIS A 230 17.75 -3.83 4.47
N LEU A 231 16.84 -4.15 5.39
CA LEU A 231 15.92 -3.19 5.99
C LEU A 231 16.50 -2.65 7.32
N PRO A 232 16.76 -1.32 7.42
CA PRO A 232 17.28 -0.71 8.65
C PRO A 232 16.44 -1.01 9.90
N GLY A 233 15.11 -0.96 9.78
CA GLY A 233 14.19 -1.20 10.90
C GLY A 233 14.35 -2.58 11.54
N VAL A 234 14.66 -3.61 10.75
CA VAL A 234 14.88 -4.97 11.28
C VAL A 234 16.13 -5.03 12.17
N LEU A 235 17.20 -4.33 11.78
CA LEU A 235 18.41 -4.28 12.60
C LEU A 235 18.19 -3.43 13.85
N HIS A 236 17.52 -2.29 13.70
CA HIS A 236 17.16 -1.44 14.83
C HIS A 236 16.37 -2.23 15.88
N ASP A 237 15.37 -3.01 15.45
CA ASP A 237 14.44 -3.68 16.36
C ASP A 237 15.02 -4.96 16.98
N LEU A 238 15.85 -5.71 16.24
CA LEU A 238 16.32 -7.04 16.67
C LEU A 238 17.72 -7.04 17.29
N THR A 239 18.56 -6.03 17.02
CA THR A 239 20.00 -6.13 17.22
C THR A 239 20.52 -5.07 18.20
N ASN A 240 21.57 -5.41 18.95
CA ASN A 240 22.25 -4.49 19.87
C ASN A 240 23.61 -4.02 19.33
N ARG A 241 24.09 -4.67 18.28
CA ARG A 241 25.34 -4.39 17.59
C ARG A 241 25.15 -4.68 16.11
N ALA A 242 25.71 -3.87 15.24
CA ALA A 242 25.62 -4.07 13.79
C ALA A 242 27.00 -4.08 13.15
N ILE A 243 27.08 -4.78 12.02
CA ILE A 243 28.26 -4.93 11.17
C ILE A 243 27.89 -4.46 9.78
N LEU A 244 28.68 -3.53 9.26
CA LEU A 244 28.59 -3.09 7.87
C LEU A 244 29.52 -3.94 7.01
N LEU A 245 28.94 -4.75 6.14
CA LEU A 245 29.65 -5.59 5.18
C LEU A 245 29.52 -4.98 3.78
N ASP A 246 30.65 -4.67 3.14
CA ASP A 246 30.69 -4.21 1.76
C ASP A 246 31.79 -4.93 0.99
N LYS A 247 31.48 -5.35 -0.25
CA LYS A 247 32.41 -6.07 -1.16
C LYS A 247 33.22 -7.22 -0.51
N GLY A 248 32.62 -7.89 0.47
CA GLY A 248 33.23 -9.02 1.17
C GLY A 248 34.13 -8.66 2.35
N GLU A 249 34.17 -7.39 2.77
CA GLU A 249 34.98 -6.90 3.89
C GLU A 249 34.08 -6.27 4.97
N ILE A 250 34.45 -6.46 6.24
CA ILE A 250 33.82 -5.70 7.34
C ILE A 250 34.42 -4.30 7.29
N ILE A 251 33.59 -3.34 6.94
CA ILE A 251 33.97 -1.92 6.90
C ILE A 251 33.96 -1.35 8.31
N GLU A 252 32.92 -1.68 9.08
CA GLU A 252 32.74 -1.13 10.42
C GLU A 252 31.85 -2.03 11.29
N THR A 253 32.04 -1.92 12.61
CA THR A 253 31.21 -2.57 13.62
C THR A 253 30.91 -1.55 14.72
N GLY A 254 29.65 -1.45 15.14
CA GLY A 254 29.24 -0.44 16.11
C GLY A 254 27.79 -0.61 16.55
N LYS A 255 27.21 0.45 17.09
CA LYS A 255 25.78 0.47 17.42
C LYS A 255 24.94 0.40 16.14
N PRO A 256 23.76 -0.25 16.16
CA PRO A 256 22.88 -0.35 15.01
C PRO A 256 22.62 0.99 14.34
N ASP A 257 22.26 2.02 15.09
CA ASP A 257 21.92 3.35 14.53
C ASP A 257 23.08 4.02 13.79
N GLU A 258 24.30 3.88 14.30
CA GLU A 258 25.50 4.47 13.70
C GLU A 258 25.85 3.77 12.38
N ILE A 259 25.78 2.44 12.40
CA ILE A 259 26.04 1.59 11.25
C ILE A 259 24.94 1.75 10.19
N ILE A 260 23.69 1.83 10.60
CA ILE A 260 22.53 2.11 9.73
C ILE A 260 22.71 3.47 9.06
N LYS A 261 23.07 4.52 9.81
CA LYS A 261 23.34 5.86 9.24
C LYS A 261 24.45 5.81 8.20
N LYS A 262 25.56 5.12 8.49
CA LYS A 262 26.67 4.95 7.52
C LYS A 262 26.25 4.13 6.30
N PHE A 263 25.50 3.05 6.49
CA PHE A 263 24.96 2.26 5.40
C PHE A 263 24.02 3.09 4.51
N CYS A 264 23.09 3.82 5.11
CA CYS A 264 22.19 4.78 4.42
C CYS A 264 23.00 5.82 3.64
N ALA A 265 24.07 6.39 4.23
CA ALA A 265 24.96 7.33 3.55
C ALA A 265 25.73 6.69 2.37
N MET A 266 26.22 5.45 2.52
CA MET A 266 27.00 4.73 1.50
C MET A 266 26.15 4.17 0.34
N THR A 267 24.89 3.85 0.61
CA THR A 267 23.97 3.27 -0.37
C THR A 267 23.06 4.31 -1.01
N GLY A 268 22.99 5.52 -0.44
CA GLY A 268 21.97 6.49 -0.79
C GLY A 268 20.58 6.13 -0.27
N ALA A 269 20.41 4.98 0.40
CA ALA A 269 19.16 4.57 1.01
C ALA A 269 18.75 5.61 2.07
N VAL A 270 17.58 6.21 1.89
CA VAL A 270 17.07 7.23 2.80
C VAL A 270 16.46 6.51 4.00
N CYS A 271 17.17 6.56 5.13
CA CYS A 271 16.59 6.38 6.44
C CYS A 271 15.64 7.57 6.69
N GLU A 272 14.42 7.31 7.17
CA GLU A 272 13.37 8.31 7.47
C GLU A 272 13.93 9.59 8.09
N GLY A 273 13.56 10.73 7.50
CA GLY A 273 13.89 12.05 8.01
C GLY A 273 12.97 13.08 7.37
N ASN A 274 12.48 14.02 8.18
CA ASN A 274 11.72 15.16 7.69
C ASN A 274 12.53 15.93 6.66
N VAL A 275 11.92 16.19 5.51
CA VAL A 275 12.54 16.82 4.36
C VAL A 275 12.19 18.30 4.41
N GLU A 276 13.17 19.17 4.20
CA GLU A 276 12.89 20.59 3.98
C GLU A 276 12.20 20.73 2.61
N VAL A 277 10.88 20.88 2.65
CA VAL A 277 10.05 21.18 1.47
C VAL A 277 10.05 22.68 1.21
N GLY A 278 10.03 23.06 -0.07
CA GLY A 278 10.02 24.45 -0.50
C GLY A 278 8.61 25.07 -0.50
N GLU A 279 8.49 26.19 -1.21
CA GLU A 279 7.22 26.89 -1.40
C GLU A 279 6.24 26.10 -2.30
N PRO A 280 4.92 26.38 -2.23
CA PRO A 280 3.92 25.74 -3.07
C PRO A 280 4.29 25.74 -4.57
N ILE A 281 4.17 24.58 -5.21
CA ILE A 281 4.39 24.39 -6.66
C ILE A 281 3.11 23.99 -7.41
N ILE A 282 2.12 23.42 -6.72
CA ILE A 282 0.78 23.14 -7.27
C ILE A 282 -0.25 23.67 -6.28
N ILE A 283 -1.26 24.40 -6.78
CA ILE A 283 -2.39 24.87 -5.97
C ILE A 283 -3.70 24.50 -6.66
N LEU A 284 -4.60 23.84 -5.93
CA LEU A 284 -5.96 23.53 -6.35
C LEU A 284 -6.95 24.32 -5.50
N ARG A 285 -7.94 24.96 -6.14
CA ARG A 285 -9.02 25.70 -5.47
C ARG A 285 -10.38 25.27 -6.00
N ASP A 286 -11.21 24.68 -5.14
CA ASP A 286 -12.59 24.24 -5.39
C ASP A 286 -12.76 23.45 -6.71
N VAL A 287 -11.83 22.53 -7.01
CA VAL A 287 -11.84 21.79 -8.27
C VAL A 287 -13.00 20.78 -8.30
N LYS A 288 -13.79 20.79 -9.37
CA LYS A 288 -14.91 19.88 -9.59
C LYS A 288 -14.85 19.21 -10.95
N LYS A 289 -15.23 17.94 -11.00
CA LYS A 289 -15.40 17.14 -12.21
C LYS A 289 -16.56 16.16 -12.06
N LYS A 290 -17.44 16.14 -13.04
CA LYS A 290 -18.60 15.27 -13.12
C LYS A 290 -18.50 14.40 -14.38
N TYR A 291 -18.96 13.16 -14.29
CA TYR A 291 -19.16 12.27 -15.42
C TYR A 291 -20.64 11.96 -15.59
N TYR A 292 -21.05 11.72 -16.83
CA TYR A 292 -22.37 11.22 -17.11
C TYR A 292 -22.34 9.69 -17.18
N SER A 293 -23.19 9.04 -16.37
CA SER A 293 -23.42 7.60 -16.39
C SER A 293 -24.87 7.33 -16.80
N TYR A 294 -25.07 6.41 -17.75
CA TYR A 294 -26.41 6.05 -18.23
C TYR A 294 -27.31 5.47 -17.12
N SER A 295 -26.74 4.75 -16.15
CA SER A 295 -27.49 4.10 -15.07
C SER A 295 -27.55 4.89 -13.77
N LYS A 296 -26.65 5.87 -13.57
CA LYS A 296 -26.51 6.61 -12.31
C LYS A 296 -26.58 8.13 -12.45
N GLY A 297 -26.88 8.65 -13.65
CA GLY A 297 -26.94 10.08 -13.92
C GLY A 297 -25.58 10.77 -13.81
N MET A 298 -25.55 12.00 -13.31
CA MET A 298 -24.31 12.75 -13.10
C MET A 298 -23.57 12.25 -11.85
N ILE A 299 -22.38 11.68 -12.04
CA ILE A 299 -21.50 11.23 -10.95
C ILE A 299 -20.42 12.30 -10.72
N PRO A 300 -20.36 12.94 -9.55
CA PRO A 300 -19.26 13.85 -9.20
C PRO A 300 -18.01 13.03 -8.88
N ALA A 301 -17.06 12.96 -9.81
CA ALA A 301 -15.78 12.28 -9.59
C ALA A 301 -14.79 13.13 -8.80
N VAL A 302 -14.85 14.45 -8.92
CA VAL A 302 -14.09 15.40 -8.09
C VAL A 302 -15.08 16.47 -7.64
N ASN A 303 -15.13 16.79 -6.34
CA ASN A 303 -16.20 17.59 -5.78
C ASN A 303 -15.69 18.60 -4.74
N GLY A 304 -15.15 19.72 -5.20
CA GLY A 304 -14.71 20.83 -4.36
C GLY A 304 -13.37 20.56 -3.70
N VAL A 305 -12.44 19.98 -4.46
CA VAL A 305 -11.11 19.59 -3.96
C VAL A 305 -10.20 20.81 -3.95
N SER A 306 -9.64 21.12 -2.77
CA SER A 306 -8.69 22.22 -2.56
C SER A 306 -7.52 21.74 -1.70
N PHE A 307 -6.29 21.90 -2.19
CA PHE A 307 -5.05 21.64 -1.46
C PHE A 307 -3.86 22.21 -2.24
N GLU A 308 -2.70 22.21 -1.61
CA GLU A 308 -1.43 22.60 -2.20
C GLU A 308 -0.37 21.51 -2.04
N VAL A 309 0.55 21.46 -3.00
CA VAL A 309 1.73 20.61 -3.01
C VAL A 309 2.96 21.51 -3.07
N ASN A 310 3.95 21.23 -2.23
CA ASN A 310 5.16 22.00 -2.07
C ASN A 310 6.30 21.48 -2.95
N GLU A 311 7.23 22.37 -3.31
CA GLU A 311 8.40 22.00 -4.10
C GLU A 311 9.29 20.99 -3.34
N GLY A 312 9.66 19.91 -4.02
CA GLY A 312 10.47 18.83 -3.45
C GLY A 312 9.69 17.87 -2.53
N GLU A 313 8.39 18.06 -2.38
CA GLU A 313 7.50 17.19 -1.60
C GLU A 313 7.13 15.91 -2.37
N ILE A 314 6.99 14.79 -1.67
CA ILE A 314 6.26 13.62 -2.15
C ILE A 314 4.86 13.65 -1.53
N PHE A 315 3.87 14.02 -2.34
CA PHE A 315 2.49 14.17 -1.91
C PHE A 315 1.61 12.99 -2.34
N GLY A 316 1.01 12.30 -1.37
CA GLY A 316 0.15 11.14 -1.59
C GLY A 316 -1.32 11.49 -1.79
N ILE A 317 -1.97 10.91 -2.79
CA ILE A 317 -3.43 10.93 -2.98
C ILE A 317 -3.93 9.49 -2.80
N ILE A 318 -4.51 9.22 -1.63
CA ILE A 318 -4.99 7.88 -1.24
C ILE A 318 -6.50 7.76 -1.23
N GLY A 319 -7.00 6.54 -1.35
CA GLY A 319 -8.43 6.23 -1.28
C GLY A 319 -8.79 5.00 -2.09
N ILE A 320 -10.03 4.53 -1.95
CA ILE A 320 -10.52 3.34 -2.67
C ILE A 320 -10.61 3.58 -4.19
N SER A 321 -10.71 2.49 -4.96
CA SER A 321 -10.99 2.55 -6.39
C SER A 321 -12.32 3.27 -6.66
N GLY A 322 -12.34 4.16 -7.65
CA GLY A 322 -13.52 4.97 -7.97
C GLY A 322 -13.70 6.22 -7.11
N ALA A 323 -12.79 6.53 -6.18
CA ALA A 323 -12.87 7.74 -5.36
C ALA A 323 -12.60 9.05 -6.12
N GLY A 324 -12.15 8.98 -7.37
CA GLY A 324 -11.82 10.16 -8.21
C GLY A 324 -10.33 10.49 -8.34
N LYS A 325 -9.44 9.72 -7.72
CA LYS A 325 -8.00 9.98 -7.67
C LYS A 325 -7.34 10.12 -9.04
N THR A 326 -7.60 9.18 -9.95
CA THR A 326 -7.10 9.19 -11.33
C THR A 326 -7.67 10.34 -12.16
N SER A 327 -8.91 10.76 -11.89
CA SER A 327 -9.48 11.95 -12.56
C SER A 327 -8.78 13.22 -12.08
N LEU A 328 -8.57 13.33 -10.77
CA LEU A 328 -7.85 14.46 -10.16
C LEU A 328 -6.39 14.54 -10.64
N SER A 329 -5.67 13.41 -10.69
CA SER A 329 -4.29 13.34 -11.15
C SER A 329 -4.15 13.79 -12.61
N LYS A 330 -5.07 13.38 -13.48
CA LYS A 330 -5.11 13.79 -14.90
C LYS A 330 -5.47 15.27 -15.06
N ILE A 331 -6.28 15.84 -14.16
CA ILE A 331 -6.57 17.28 -14.13
C ILE A 331 -5.31 18.06 -13.74
N ILE A 332 -4.60 17.64 -12.68
CA ILE A 332 -3.33 18.26 -12.26
C ILE A 332 -2.29 18.19 -13.39
N ALA A 333 -2.21 17.04 -14.08
CA ALA A 333 -1.31 16.85 -15.22
C ALA A 333 -1.65 17.69 -16.46
N GLY A 334 -2.80 18.38 -16.49
CA GLY A 334 -3.31 19.05 -17.69
C GLY A 334 -3.66 18.09 -18.84
N ILE A 335 -3.89 16.81 -18.53
CA ILE A 335 -4.34 15.78 -19.48
C ILE A 335 -5.87 15.82 -19.60
N MET A 336 -6.56 16.15 -18.52
CA MET A 336 -8.03 16.21 -18.44
C MET A 336 -8.51 17.59 -18.02
N GLU A 337 -9.68 18.00 -18.52
CA GLU A 337 -10.35 19.23 -18.14
C GLU A 337 -11.27 19.03 -16.93
N LYS A 338 -11.19 19.95 -15.96
CA LYS A 338 -12.18 20.14 -14.90
C LYS A 338 -13.47 20.77 -15.45
N ASP A 339 -14.54 20.73 -14.67
CA ASP A 339 -15.77 21.46 -15.00
C ASP A 339 -15.83 22.83 -14.29
N SER A 340 -15.30 22.94 -13.07
CA SER A 340 -15.16 24.21 -12.33
C SER A 340 -14.03 24.15 -11.30
N GLY A 341 -13.70 25.30 -10.70
CA GLY A 341 -12.54 25.49 -9.79
C GLY A 341 -11.31 26.05 -10.50
N LYS A 342 -10.15 26.04 -9.84
CA LYS A 342 -8.87 26.52 -10.40
C LYS A 342 -7.71 25.58 -10.08
N VAL A 343 -6.78 25.44 -11.02
CA VAL A 343 -5.52 24.70 -10.85
C VAL A 343 -4.40 25.61 -11.35
N ASP A 344 -3.45 25.94 -10.48
CA ASP A 344 -2.27 26.75 -10.79
C ASP A 344 -1.01 25.91 -10.55
N VAL A 345 -0.03 25.98 -11.46
CA VAL A 345 1.27 25.31 -11.35
C VAL A 345 2.40 26.33 -11.48
N ARG A 346 3.37 26.29 -10.57
CA ARG A 346 4.53 27.18 -10.57
C ARG A 346 5.67 26.60 -11.41
N ILE A 347 6.15 27.37 -12.37
CA ILE A 347 7.31 27.04 -13.22
C ILE A 347 8.36 28.14 -13.01
N GLY A 348 9.41 27.82 -12.25
CA GLY A 348 10.36 28.81 -11.75
C GLY A 348 9.66 29.80 -10.82
N ASP A 349 9.69 31.09 -11.19
CA ASP A 349 9.06 32.16 -10.39
C ASP A 349 7.65 32.54 -10.90
N MET A 350 7.14 31.88 -11.95
CA MET A 350 5.86 32.21 -12.57
C MET A 350 4.78 31.19 -12.23
N TRP A 351 3.59 31.67 -11.88
CA TRP A 351 2.38 30.86 -11.77
C TRP A 351 1.69 30.74 -13.13
N VAL A 352 1.41 29.50 -13.53
CA VAL A 352 0.73 29.16 -14.78
C VAL A 352 -0.64 28.61 -14.46
N ASP A 353 -1.67 29.23 -15.04
CA ASP A 353 -3.05 28.76 -14.93
C ASP A 353 -3.24 27.51 -15.81
N MET A 354 -3.50 26.37 -15.18
CA MET A 354 -3.72 25.09 -15.87
C MET A 354 -5.14 24.96 -16.42
N THR A 355 -6.03 25.88 -16.07
CA THR A 355 -7.44 25.86 -16.49
C THR A 355 -7.60 26.34 -17.92
N GLU A 356 -6.78 27.30 -18.33
CA GLU A 356 -6.79 27.87 -19.67
C GLU A 356 -5.97 27.06 -20.67
N LYS A 357 -6.51 26.92 -21.89
CA LYS A 357 -5.83 26.24 -23.01
C LYS A 357 -4.88 27.21 -23.69
N GLY A 358 -3.82 26.68 -24.32
CA GLY A 358 -2.89 27.46 -25.12
C GLY A 358 -1.44 27.28 -24.70
N THR A 359 -0.52 27.70 -25.56
CA THR A 359 0.93 27.58 -25.37
C THR A 359 1.45 28.43 -24.20
N ASP A 360 0.75 29.51 -23.85
CA ASP A 360 1.13 30.39 -22.75
C ASP A 360 0.57 30.00 -21.38
N PHE A 361 -0.48 29.17 -21.37
CA PHE A 361 -1.15 28.67 -20.16
C PHE A 361 -0.78 27.19 -19.93
N ARG A 362 -1.76 26.28 -19.92
CA ARG A 362 -1.55 24.84 -19.72
C ARG A 362 -0.42 24.25 -20.59
N GLY A 363 -0.26 24.71 -21.83
CA GLY A 363 0.79 24.25 -22.75
C GLY A 363 2.21 24.57 -22.28
N ARG A 364 2.40 25.64 -21.49
CA ARG A 364 3.69 26.05 -20.91
C ARG A 364 4.12 25.15 -19.77
N ALA A 365 3.18 24.71 -18.93
CA ALA A 365 3.48 23.87 -17.78
C ALA A 365 3.63 22.39 -18.13
N LYS A 366 2.87 21.87 -19.11
CA LYS A 366 2.87 20.44 -19.49
C LYS A 366 4.27 19.82 -19.72
N PRO A 367 5.23 20.47 -20.41
CA PRO A 367 6.58 19.92 -20.58
C PRO A 367 7.34 19.67 -19.27
N HIS A 368 6.99 20.40 -18.20
CA HIS A 368 7.62 20.26 -16.88
C HIS A 368 6.90 19.26 -15.97
N ILE A 369 5.81 18.63 -16.46
CA ILE A 369 5.02 17.65 -15.72
C ILE A 369 5.18 16.28 -16.38
N GLY A 370 5.84 15.35 -15.69
CA GLY A 370 5.87 13.94 -16.04
C GLY A 370 4.61 13.23 -15.51
N TYR A 371 4.04 12.32 -16.30
CA TYR A 371 2.91 11.51 -15.88
C TYR A 371 3.16 10.04 -16.22
N LEU A 372 3.09 9.17 -15.21
CA LEU A 372 3.19 7.72 -15.35
C LEU A 372 1.84 7.09 -15.00
N HIS A 373 1.22 6.45 -15.99
CA HIS A 373 -0.06 5.74 -15.81
C HIS A 373 0.16 4.31 -15.32
N GLN A 374 -0.87 3.72 -14.71
CA GLN A 374 -0.89 2.35 -14.20
C GLN A 374 -0.48 1.27 -15.22
N GLU A 375 -0.73 1.51 -16.51
CA GLU A 375 -0.50 0.54 -17.61
C GLU A 375 0.76 0.84 -18.43
N TYR A 376 1.65 1.72 -17.94
CA TYR A 376 2.82 2.11 -18.71
C TYR A 376 3.76 0.92 -18.95
N SER A 377 4.06 0.66 -20.22
CA SER A 377 4.95 -0.41 -20.64
C SER A 377 6.01 0.12 -21.60
N LEU A 378 7.21 -0.45 -21.49
CA LEU A 378 8.29 -0.23 -22.45
C LEU A 378 7.89 -0.80 -23.80
N TYR A 379 8.29 -0.15 -24.90
CA TYR A 379 8.12 -0.68 -26.24
C TYR A 379 8.86 -2.02 -26.37
N PRO A 380 8.15 -3.15 -26.58
CA PRO A 380 8.75 -4.47 -26.39
C PRO A 380 9.86 -4.84 -27.38
N HIS A 381 9.80 -4.25 -28.58
CA HIS A 381 10.75 -4.48 -29.67
C HIS A 381 11.96 -3.53 -29.64
N ARG A 382 12.08 -2.71 -28.58
CA ARG A 382 13.15 -1.73 -28.40
C ARG A 382 14.01 -2.12 -27.20
N ASN A 383 15.30 -1.83 -27.27
CA ASN A 383 16.19 -1.94 -26.11
C ASN A 383 15.95 -0.79 -25.11
N VAL A 384 16.54 -0.89 -23.91
CA VAL A 384 16.43 0.14 -22.87
C VAL A 384 16.91 1.50 -23.36
N LEU A 385 18.06 1.54 -24.04
CA LEU A 385 18.62 2.77 -24.60
C LEU A 385 17.60 3.49 -25.50
N SER A 386 17.05 2.78 -26.48
CA SER A 386 16.08 3.35 -27.43
C SER A 386 14.79 3.79 -26.76
N ASN A 387 14.24 2.97 -25.84
CA ASN A 387 13.02 3.32 -25.09
C ASN A 387 13.17 4.66 -24.34
N LEU A 388 14.33 4.87 -23.72
CA LEU A 388 14.62 6.07 -22.95
C LEU A 388 14.92 7.27 -23.85
N THR A 389 15.74 7.10 -24.90
CA THR A 389 16.10 8.20 -25.80
C THR A 389 14.92 8.69 -26.63
N ASP A 390 14.05 7.80 -27.11
CA ASP A 390 12.87 8.17 -27.90
C ASP A 390 11.90 9.03 -27.08
N SER A 391 11.89 8.84 -25.76
CA SER A 391 11.04 9.59 -24.85
C SER A 391 11.46 11.06 -24.71
N ILE A 392 12.71 11.40 -24.99
CA ILE A 392 13.23 12.78 -24.93
C ILE A 392 12.61 13.64 -26.04
N GLY A 393 12.23 13.04 -27.18
CA GLY A 393 11.68 13.77 -28.32
C GLY A 393 12.69 14.64 -29.08
N LEU A 394 13.99 14.48 -28.81
CA LEU A 394 15.10 15.16 -29.47
C LEU A 394 16.10 14.13 -30.00
N LYS A 395 16.67 14.39 -31.19
CA LYS A 395 17.80 13.61 -31.69
C LYS A 395 19.07 14.04 -30.97
N LEU A 396 19.56 13.18 -30.08
CA LEU A 396 20.85 13.37 -29.39
C LEU A 396 21.96 12.63 -30.13
N GLU A 397 23.18 13.13 -30.01
CA GLU A 397 24.39 12.41 -30.42
C GLU A 397 24.54 11.13 -29.57
N PRO A 398 24.97 9.98 -30.14
CA PRO A 398 24.98 8.69 -29.45
C PRO A 398 25.66 8.65 -28.07
N GLU A 399 26.81 9.31 -27.89
CA GLU A 399 27.53 9.32 -26.62
C GLU A 399 26.81 10.18 -25.57
N LEU A 400 26.25 11.31 -25.99
CA LEU A 400 25.40 12.14 -25.13
C LEU A 400 24.13 11.40 -24.70
N ALA A 401 23.51 10.68 -25.64
CA ALA A 401 22.31 9.88 -25.39
C ALA A 401 22.60 8.80 -24.32
N ARG A 402 23.69 8.04 -24.49
CA ARG A 402 24.13 7.02 -23.53
C ARG A 402 24.41 7.62 -22.15
N THR A 403 25.11 8.75 -22.10
CA THR A 403 25.43 9.44 -20.85
C THR A 403 24.16 9.86 -20.11
N LYS A 404 23.20 10.45 -20.83
CA LYS A 404 21.91 10.88 -20.26
C LYS A 404 21.06 9.70 -19.81
N VAL A 405 21.03 8.60 -20.56
CA VAL A 405 20.36 7.36 -20.15
C VAL A 405 20.96 6.78 -18.87
N ILE A 406 22.29 6.69 -18.78
CA ILE A 406 22.95 6.19 -17.57
C ILE A 406 22.64 7.09 -16.36
N ALA A 407 22.64 8.41 -16.53
CA ALA A 407 22.26 9.35 -15.47
C ALA A 407 20.80 9.13 -15.00
N ALA A 408 19.86 8.98 -15.93
CA ALA A 408 18.46 8.70 -15.59
C ALA A 408 18.28 7.34 -14.88
N LEU A 409 19.02 6.31 -15.30
CA LEU A 409 19.02 5.00 -14.63
C LEU A 409 19.64 5.08 -13.22
N LYS A 410 20.70 5.86 -13.03
CA LYS A 410 21.29 6.09 -11.70
C LYS A 410 20.31 6.80 -10.76
N ALA A 411 19.56 7.78 -11.28
CA ALA A 411 18.55 8.51 -10.49
C ALA A 411 17.44 7.61 -9.94
N VAL A 412 17.13 6.49 -10.61
CA VAL A 412 16.17 5.48 -10.14
C VAL A 412 16.83 4.30 -9.41
N GLY A 413 18.11 4.41 -9.04
CA GLY A 413 18.78 3.45 -8.15
C GLY A 413 19.56 2.33 -8.83
N PHE A 414 19.84 2.41 -10.15
CA PHE A 414 20.83 1.52 -10.75
C PHE A 414 22.26 1.96 -10.40
N ASP A 415 23.15 1.02 -10.10
CA ASP A 415 24.57 1.32 -10.10
C ASP A 415 25.08 1.50 -11.55
N GLU A 416 26.25 2.12 -11.70
CA GLU A 416 26.75 2.50 -13.02
C GLU A 416 27.10 1.31 -13.92
N ASN A 417 27.52 0.18 -13.35
CA ASN A 417 27.85 -1.01 -14.12
C ASN A 417 26.55 -1.72 -14.54
N ALA A 418 25.61 -1.89 -13.61
CA ALA A 418 24.29 -2.44 -13.91
C ALA A 418 23.55 -1.60 -14.97
N ALA A 419 23.60 -0.27 -14.87
CA ALA A 419 23.02 0.63 -15.87
C ALA A 419 23.60 0.39 -17.26
N ARG A 420 24.93 0.18 -17.37
CA ARG A 420 25.60 -0.15 -18.65
C ARG A 420 25.20 -1.52 -19.18
N GLU A 421 25.07 -2.52 -18.32
CA GLU A 421 24.72 -3.88 -18.71
C GLU A 421 23.30 -4.01 -19.28
N ILE A 422 22.35 -3.18 -18.84
CA ILE A 422 20.96 -3.28 -19.29
C ILE A 422 20.65 -2.46 -20.55
N LEU A 423 21.55 -1.58 -21.02
CA LEU A 423 21.27 -0.65 -22.12
C LEU A 423 20.78 -1.35 -23.39
N GLU A 424 21.39 -2.49 -23.71
CA GLU A 424 21.11 -3.27 -24.91
C GLU A 424 20.03 -4.34 -24.69
N LYS A 425 19.59 -4.56 -23.44
CA LYS A 425 18.52 -5.51 -23.13
C LYS A 425 17.18 -4.99 -23.65
N THR A 426 16.36 -5.90 -24.13
CA THR A 426 14.96 -5.67 -24.47
C THR A 426 14.08 -5.79 -23.23
N SER A 427 12.82 -5.35 -23.32
CA SER A 427 11.92 -5.42 -22.17
C SER A 427 11.77 -6.86 -21.66
N TYR A 428 11.72 -7.88 -22.52
CA TYR A 428 11.58 -9.29 -22.11
C TYR A 428 12.76 -9.85 -21.32
N GLU A 429 13.94 -9.27 -21.46
CA GLU A 429 15.17 -9.70 -20.78
C GLU A 429 15.37 -9.02 -19.42
N LEU A 430 14.54 -8.03 -19.10
CA LEU A 430 14.52 -7.36 -17.80
C LEU A 430 13.65 -8.12 -16.80
N SER A 431 14.15 -8.22 -15.58
CA SER A 431 13.31 -8.60 -14.43
C SER A 431 12.16 -7.59 -14.25
N VAL A 432 11.13 -8.00 -13.51
CA VAL A 432 9.95 -7.16 -13.25
C VAL A 432 10.34 -5.84 -12.57
N GLY A 433 11.22 -5.88 -11.57
CA GLY A 433 11.73 -4.70 -10.87
C GLY A 433 12.64 -3.81 -11.74
N GLU A 434 13.50 -4.39 -12.58
CA GLU A 434 14.31 -3.62 -13.53
C GLU A 434 13.43 -2.89 -14.54
N ARG A 435 12.41 -3.58 -15.09
CA ARG A 435 11.48 -2.99 -16.05
C ARG A 435 10.76 -1.78 -15.46
N GLN A 436 10.32 -1.87 -14.21
CA GLN A 436 9.70 -0.77 -13.48
C GLN A 436 10.63 0.43 -13.31
N ARG A 437 11.86 0.21 -12.84
CA ARG A 437 12.84 1.28 -12.69
C ARG A 437 13.15 1.94 -14.03
N VAL A 438 13.29 1.15 -15.11
CA VAL A 438 13.47 1.70 -16.46
C VAL A 438 12.26 2.53 -16.90
N THR A 439 11.03 2.08 -16.63
CA THR A 439 9.81 2.84 -16.90
C THR A 439 9.78 4.17 -16.11
N MET A 440 10.23 4.19 -14.85
CA MET A 440 10.39 5.44 -14.09
C MET A 440 11.44 6.36 -14.72
N ALA A 441 12.59 5.80 -15.10
CA ALA A 441 13.66 6.54 -15.77
C ALA A 441 13.17 7.17 -17.09
N GLN A 442 12.21 6.54 -17.78
CA GLN A 442 11.61 7.05 -19.01
C GLN A 442 10.87 8.38 -18.82
N VAL A 443 10.31 8.61 -17.63
CA VAL A 443 9.66 9.88 -17.28
C VAL A 443 10.71 10.87 -16.77
N LEU A 444 11.63 10.42 -15.92
CA LEU A 444 12.68 11.25 -15.32
C LEU A 444 13.70 11.79 -16.33
N ILE A 445 13.94 11.09 -17.44
CA ILE A 445 14.92 11.51 -18.47
C ILE A 445 14.55 12.84 -19.15
N LYS A 446 13.27 13.24 -19.07
CA LYS A 446 12.80 14.54 -19.55
C LYS A 446 13.04 15.68 -18.56
N GLU A 447 13.62 15.38 -17.39
CA GLU A 447 13.90 16.33 -16.30
C GLU A 447 12.67 17.15 -15.88
N PRO A 448 11.51 16.50 -15.61
CA PRO A 448 10.33 17.21 -15.15
C PRO A 448 10.51 17.77 -13.73
N ARG A 449 9.86 18.90 -13.45
CA ARG A 449 9.81 19.50 -12.10
C ARG A 449 8.79 18.80 -11.21
N ILE A 450 7.72 18.29 -11.82
CA ILE A 450 6.63 17.57 -11.16
C ILE A 450 6.48 16.22 -11.84
N ILE A 451 6.39 15.15 -11.06
CA ILE A 451 6.05 13.82 -11.54
C ILE A 451 4.78 13.35 -10.87
N ILE A 452 3.83 12.86 -11.66
CA ILE A 452 2.59 12.27 -11.17
C ILE A 452 2.60 10.78 -11.50
N PHE A 453 2.55 9.93 -10.47
CA PHE A 453 2.47 8.49 -10.60
C PHE A 453 1.07 8.00 -10.24
N ASP A 454 0.39 7.38 -11.20
CA ASP A 454 -0.93 6.79 -11.02
C ASP A 454 -0.83 5.28 -10.81
N GLU A 455 -1.00 4.84 -9.57
CA GLU A 455 -0.90 3.44 -9.14
C GLU A 455 0.44 2.78 -9.52
N PRO A 456 1.60 3.34 -9.10
CA PRO A 456 2.92 2.85 -9.51
C PRO A 456 3.22 1.42 -9.05
N THR A 457 2.56 0.96 -7.98
CA THR A 457 2.83 -0.31 -7.29
C THR A 457 1.74 -1.36 -7.40
N GLY A 458 0.69 -1.13 -8.19
CA GLY A 458 -0.56 -1.92 -8.26
C GLY A 458 -0.47 -3.42 -7.94
N THR A 459 -0.47 -4.30 -8.96
CA THR A 459 -0.48 -5.77 -8.79
C THR A 459 0.87 -6.37 -8.39
N MET A 460 1.77 -5.56 -7.82
CA MET A 460 3.16 -5.94 -7.59
C MET A 460 3.37 -6.67 -6.27
N ASP A 461 4.40 -7.53 -6.22
CA ASP A 461 4.85 -8.14 -4.97
C ASP A 461 5.58 -7.13 -4.06
N LEU A 462 5.60 -7.41 -2.76
CA LEU A 462 6.14 -6.52 -1.73
C LEU A 462 7.61 -6.14 -1.93
N ILE A 463 8.43 -7.03 -2.48
CA ILE A 463 9.86 -6.75 -2.71
C ILE A 463 9.97 -5.69 -3.81
N THR A 464 9.28 -5.90 -4.93
CA THR A 464 9.22 -4.93 -6.03
C THR A 464 8.67 -3.57 -5.57
N LYS A 465 7.64 -3.54 -4.71
CA LYS A 465 7.11 -2.29 -4.15
C LYS A 465 8.15 -1.50 -3.35
N ASN A 466 8.95 -2.18 -2.53
CA ASN A 466 10.02 -1.52 -1.77
C ASN A 466 11.14 -1.01 -2.71
N GLU A 467 11.45 -1.73 -3.78
CA GLU A 467 12.41 -1.25 -4.79
C GLU A 467 11.93 0.04 -5.47
N VAL A 468 10.64 0.10 -5.84
CA VAL A 468 10.01 1.30 -6.43
C VAL A 468 10.01 2.46 -5.45
N ALA A 469 9.64 2.21 -4.18
CA ALA A 469 9.68 3.21 -3.11
C ALA A 469 11.08 3.84 -2.99
N ASN A 470 12.11 3.00 -2.90
CA ASN A 470 13.49 3.45 -2.82
C ASN A 470 13.91 4.24 -4.08
N SER A 471 13.44 3.83 -5.26
CA SER A 471 13.72 4.52 -6.52
C SER A 471 13.11 5.92 -6.54
N ILE A 472 11.89 6.10 -6.01
CA ILE A 472 11.23 7.41 -5.90
C ILE A 472 11.99 8.31 -4.92
N LEU A 473 12.31 7.79 -3.72
CA LEU A 473 13.04 8.55 -2.70
C LEU A 473 14.43 8.98 -3.20
N THR A 474 15.13 8.08 -3.90
CA THR A 474 16.42 8.37 -4.53
C THR A 474 16.26 9.43 -5.61
N ALA A 475 15.28 9.26 -6.51
CA ALA A 475 15.04 10.22 -7.58
C ALA A 475 14.74 11.62 -7.03
N ARG A 476 13.88 11.75 -6.01
CA ARG A 476 13.62 13.03 -5.33
C ARG A 476 14.92 13.63 -4.78
N LYS A 477 15.72 12.85 -4.06
CA LYS A 477 16.96 13.32 -3.44
C LYS A 477 17.98 13.81 -4.46
N GLU A 478 18.14 13.10 -5.57
CA GLU A 478 19.13 13.41 -6.60
C GLU A 478 18.70 14.56 -7.52
N THR A 479 17.39 14.73 -7.76
CA THR A 479 16.88 15.67 -8.77
C THR A 479 16.13 16.87 -8.19
N GLY A 480 15.71 16.81 -6.93
CA GLY A 480 14.80 17.80 -6.33
C GLY A 480 13.39 17.80 -6.92
N THR A 481 13.03 16.78 -7.71
CA THR A 481 11.71 16.68 -8.35
C THR A 481 10.61 16.50 -7.31
N THR A 482 9.48 17.18 -7.52
CA THR A 482 8.25 17.03 -6.72
C THR A 482 7.45 15.84 -7.23
N PHE A 483 6.94 14.99 -6.33
CA PHE A 483 6.15 13.81 -6.70
C PHE A 483 4.72 13.91 -6.19
N VAL A 484 3.76 13.57 -7.04
CA VAL A 484 2.37 13.32 -6.66
C VAL A 484 2.07 11.84 -6.90
N ILE A 485 1.87 11.08 -5.83
CA ILE A 485 1.65 9.64 -5.90
C ILE A 485 0.18 9.35 -5.64
N VAL A 486 -0.49 8.77 -6.62
CA VAL A 486 -1.85 8.29 -6.48
C VAL A 486 -1.79 6.79 -6.22
N SER A 487 -2.35 6.33 -5.10
CA SER A 487 -2.47 4.90 -4.86
C SER A 487 -3.64 4.52 -3.97
N HIS A 488 -4.10 3.28 -4.08
CA HIS A 488 -4.96 2.64 -3.07
C HIS A 488 -4.13 1.88 -2.01
N ASP A 489 -2.82 1.68 -2.23
CA ASP A 489 -1.91 1.06 -1.27
C ASP A 489 -1.42 2.09 -0.24
N MET A 490 -2.10 2.12 0.91
CA MET A 490 -1.78 3.03 2.00
C MET A 490 -0.39 2.72 2.60
N ASP A 491 0.01 1.45 2.69
CA ASP A 491 1.29 1.09 3.30
C ASP A 491 2.47 1.55 2.42
N PHE A 492 2.30 1.51 1.10
CA PHE A 492 3.26 2.09 0.17
C PHE A 492 3.35 3.61 0.36
N VAL A 493 2.22 4.32 0.34
CA VAL A 493 2.18 5.79 0.48
C VAL A 493 2.76 6.24 1.82
N SER A 494 2.47 5.53 2.91
CA SER A 494 3.03 5.83 4.24
C SER A 494 4.56 5.82 4.28
N LYS A 495 5.21 5.02 3.43
CA LYS A 495 6.67 4.87 3.43
C LYS A 495 7.37 5.91 2.55
N VAL A 496 6.66 6.45 1.55
CA VAL A 496 7.27 7.28 0.50
C VAL A 496 6.85 8.74 0.57
N SER A 497 5.64 9.02 1.05
CA SER A 497 5.05 10.36 1.01
C SER A 497 5.30 11.12 2.29
N ASP A 498 5.60 12.41 2.16
CA ASP A 498 5.78 13.34 3.27
C ASP A 498 4.39 13.78 3.80
N ARG A 499 3.45 14.09 2.90
CA ARG A 499 2.05 14.39 3.22
C ARG A 499 1.11 13.59 2.34
N ALA A 500 -0.11 13.37 2.81
CA ALA A 500 -1.15 12.72 2.02
C ALA A 500 -2.52 13.35 2.21
N VAL A 501 -3.38 13.17 1.20
CA VAL A 501 -4.82 13.41 1.25
C VAL A 501 -5.58 12.12 1.05
N HIS A 502 -6.64 11.93 1.83
CA HIS A 502 -7.58 10.84 1.63
C HIS A 502 -8.80 11.30 0.86
N MET A 503 -9.01 10.68 -0.28
CA MET A 503 -10.09 10.98 -1.21
C MET A 503 -11.16 9.90 -1.14
N LYS A 504 -12.42 10.32 -0.93
CA LYS A 504 -13.60 9.45 -0.88
C LYS A 504 -14.78 10.15 -1.54
N LEU A 505 -15.47 9.46 -2.45
CA LEU A 505 -16.61 9.99 -3.21
C LEU A 505 -16.34 11.37 -3.84
N GLY A 506 -15.14 11.56 -4.39
CA GLY A 506 -14.73 12.81 -5.04
C GLY A 506 -14.32 13.93 -4.10
N LYS A 507 -14.34 13.73 -2.78
CA LYS A 507 -13.98 14.73 -1.76
C LYS A 507 -12.73 14.37 -0.99
N ILE A 508 -12.04 15.37 -0.45
CA ILE A 508 -11.00 15.16 0.57
C ILE A 508 -11.70 14.95 1.92
N THR A 509 -11.32 13.90 2.63
CA THR A 509 -11.87 13.55 3.97
C THR A 509 -10.85 13.68 5.09
N ALA A 510 -9.57 13.60 4.77
CA ALA A 510 -8.45 13.82 5.69
C ALA A 510 -7.24 14.34 4.90
N MET A 511 -6.40 15.15 5.54
CA MET A 511 -5.18 15.71 4.97
C MET A 511 -4.17 16.00 6.08
N GLY A 512 -2.90 15.70 5.83
CA GLY A 512 -1.83 15.96 6.79
C GLY A 512 -0.59 15.13 6.49
N ASP A 513 0.21 14.92 7.53
CA ASP A 513 1.29 13.93 7.51
C ASP A 513 0.77 12.56 7.05
N ALA A 514 1.52 11.90 6.16
CA ALA A 514 1.06 10.67 5.52
C ALA A 514 0.75 9.56 6.54
N GLY A 515 1.60 9.40 7.55
CA GLY A 515 1.39 8.41 8.62
C GLY A 515 0.14 8.70 9.43
N SER A 516 -0.04 9.95 9.83
CA SER A 516 -1.19 10.41 10.63
C SER A 516 -2.52 10.20 9.91
N VAL A 517 -2.60 10.58 8.64
CA VAL A 517 -3.80 10.40 7.80
C VAL A 517 -4.17 8.92 7.65
N ILE A 518 -3.17 8.04 7.48
CA ILE A 518 -3.42 6.59 7.32
C ILE A 518 -3.89 5.95 8.62
N VAL A 519 -3.36 6.38 9.77
CA VAL A 519 -3.83 5.93 11.09
C VAL A 519 -5.30 6.32 11.30
N GLU A 520 -5.66 7.57 10.94
CA GLU A 520 -7.03 8.05 11.00
C GLU A 520 -7.97 7.16 10.15
N ILE A 521 -7.63 6.89 8.89
CA ILE A 521 -8.46 6.06 8.00
C ILE A 521 -8.60 4.63 8.49
N LYS A 522 -7.49 3.98 8.90
CA LYS A 522 -7.51 2.60 9.40
C LYS A 522 -8.37 2.46 10.66
N SER A 523 -8.52 3.53 11.45
CA SER A 523 -9.44 3.55 12.58
C SER A 523 -10.91 3.60 12.13
N GLU A 524 -11.23 4.33 11.05
CA GLU A 524 -12.59 4.43 10.51
C GLU A 524 -13.07 3.10 9.87
N GLU A 525 -12.17 2.42 9.17
CA GLU A 525 -12.47 1.25 8.32
C GLU A 525 -12.40 -0.11 9.05
N LYS A 526 -12.23 -0.13 10.38
CA LYS A 526 -12.38 -1.39 11.15
C LYS A 526 -13.71 -2.06 10.79
N PRO A 527 -13.73 -3.38 10.48
CA PRO A 527 -14.97 -4.10 10.28
C PRO A 527 -15.88 -3.92 11.50
N ASP A 528 -17.18 -3.70 11.32
CA ASP A 528 -18.10 -3.38 12.43
C ASP A 528 -18.11 -4.45 13.54
N ARG A 529 -17.82 -5.71 13.18
CA ARG A 529 -17.62 -6.85 14.09
C ARG A 529 -16.43 -6.71 15.05
N GLU A 530 -15.43 -5.91 14.69
CA GLU A 530 -14.18 -5.69 15.42
C GLU A 530 -14.18 -4.35 16.18
N LYS A 531 -15.25 -3.55 16.06
CA LYS A 531 -15.37 -2.25 16.75
C LYS A 531 -15.78 -2.44 18.21
N THR A 532 -15.00 -1.85 19.12
CA THR A 532 -15.35 -1.72 20.54
C THR A 532 -16.45 -0.67 20.74
N PRO A 533 -17.14 -0.64 21.91
CA PRO A 533 -18.06 0.45 22.24
C PRO A 533 -17.40 1.84 22.19
N GLU A 534 -16.11 1.93 22.51
CA GLU A 534 -15.32 3.16 22.44
C GLU A 534 -15.06 3.58 20.99
N ASP A 535 -14.66 2.64 20.12
CA ASP A 535 -14.53 2.88 18.67
C ASP A 535 -15.87 3.40 18.08
N ARG A 536 -17.00 2.81 18.47
CA ARG A 536 -18.34 3.24 18.01
C ARG A 536 -18.74 4.62 18.53
N ASN A 537 -18.34 4.98 19.75
CA ASN A 537 -18.57 6.32 20.29
C ASN A 537 -17.77 7.39 19.53
N ASN A 538 -16.52 7.08 19.20
CA ASN A 538 -15.67 7.96 18.38
C ASN A 538 -16.23 8.10 16.96
N ASP A 539 -16.67 7.00 16.35
CA ASP A 539 -17.34 7.03 15.05
C ASP A 539 -18.62 7.89 15.08
N LEU A 540 -19.46 7.74 16.11
CA LEU A 540 -20.69 8.51 16.26
C LEU A 540 -20.39 10.01 16.38
N ALA A 541 -19.44 10.39 17.23
CA ALA A 541 -19.01 11.78 17.38
C ALA A 541 -18.50 12.35 16.04
N ARG A 542 -17.66 11.58 15.33
CA ARG A 542 -17.12 11.97 14.02
C ARG A 542 -18.19 12.12 12.94
N TYR A 543 -19.16 11.20 12.87
CA TYR A 543 -20.26 11.33 11.90
C TYR A 543 -21.11 12.56 12.17
N LEU A 544 -21.39 12.86 13.44
CA LEU A 544 -22.11 14.07 13.82
C LEU A 544 -21.32 15.35 13.48
N ASP A 545 -20.01 15.35 13.73
CA ASP A 545 -19.13 16.48 13.38
C ASP A 545 -19.03 16.69 11.86
N ARG A 546 -18.79 15.62 11.09
CA ARG A 546 -18.76 15.70 9.62
C ARG A 546 -20.11 16.13 9.05
N ALA A 547 -21.23 15.67 9.62
CA ALA A 547 -22.55 16.14 9.23
C ALA A 547 -22.71 17.64 9.49
N GLN A 548 -22.23 18.15 10.62
CA GLN A 548 -22.25 19.57 10.97
C GLN A 548 -21.41 20.42 9.99
N GLN A 549 -20.18 19.98 9.69
CA GLN A 549 -19.33 20.64 8.70
C GLN A 549 -20.01 20.66 7.32
N CYS A 550 -20.66 19.57 6.91
CA CYS A 550 -21.40 19.52 5.64
C CYS A 550 -22.63 20.44 5.64
N SER A 551 -23.30 20.62 6.78
CA SER A 551 -24.39 21.59 6.96
C SER A 551 -23.95 23.02 6.73
N GLU A 552 -22.76 23.40 7.22
CA GLU A 552 -22.19 24.74 7.02
C GLU A 552 -21.84 25.02 5.54
N HIS A 553 -21.47 23.97 4.79
CA HIS A 553 -21.10 24.06 3.38
C HIS A 553 -22.27 23.79 2.41
N GLY A 554 -23.48 23.51 2.91
CA GLY A 554 -24.70 23.34 2.11
C GLY A 554 -24.79 22.06 1.27
N ASN A 555 -24.06 20.99 1.62
CA ASN A 555 -24.09 19.75 0.83
C ASN A 555 -25.08 18.70 1.38
N LEU A 556 -26.34 18.77 0.92
CA LEU A 556 -27.43 17.87 1.32
C LEU A 556 -27.12 16.37 1.22
N TYR A 557 -26.41 15.93 0.19
CA TYR A 557 -26.10 14.51 -0.01
C TYR A 557 -25.17 13.98 1.08
N ASP A 558 -24.13 14.73 1.43
CA ASP A 558 -23.18 14.30 2.45
C ASP A 558 -23.75 14.41 3.85
N ILE A 559 -24.59 15.43 4.10
CA ILE A 559 -25.35 15.54 5.34
C ILE A 559 -26.18 14.25 5.53
N ASP A 560 -26.92 13.83 4.51
CA ASP A 560 -27.77 12.63 4.56
C ASP A 560 -26.95 11.34 4.76
N PHE A 561 -25.82 11.21 4.07
CA PHE A 561 -24.92 10.07 4.24
C PHE A 561 -24.41 9.95 5.68
N TYR A 562 -23.88 11.04 6.25
CA TYR A 562 -23.34 11.03 7.61
C TYR A 562 -24.43 10.89 8.67
N ILE A 563 -25.60 11.49 8.47
CA ILE A 563 -26.76 11.30 9.35
C ILE A 563 -27.25 9.85 9.33
N SER A 564 -27.33 9.22 8.16
CA SER A 564 -27.70 7.81 8.03
C SER A 564 -26.73 6.91 8.83
N LYS A 565 -25.42 7.15 8.68
CA LYS A 565 -24.38 6.44 9.44
C LYS A 565 -24.44 6.73 10.94
N ALA A 566 -24.73 7.97 11.33
CA ALA A 566 -24.92 8.34 12.73
C ALA A 566 -26.14 7.63 13.34
N LYS A 567 -27.28 7.58 12.64
CA LYS A 567 -28.49 6.85 13.07
C LYS A 567 -28.21 5.36 13.25
N GLU A 568 -27.53 4.74 12.28
CA GLU A 568 -27.13 3.32 12.35
C GLU A 568 -26.22 3.04 13.56
N THR A 569 -25.24 3.92 13.80
CA THR A 569 -24.25 3.76 14.88
C THR A 569 -24.87 4.05 16.26
N ALA A 570 -25.74 5.06 16.35
CA ALA A 570 -26.48 5.42 17.56
C ALA A 570 -27.44 4.30 17.99
N ALA A 571 -28.13 3.66 17.04
CA ALA A 571 -28.98 2.50 17.30
C ALA A 571 -28.16 1.33 17.90
N LYS A 572 -26.96 1.05 17.38
CA LYS A 572 -26.06 0.02 17.91
C LYS A 572 -25.52 0.35 19.30
N LEU A 573 -25.43 1.64 19.64
CA LEU A 573 -25.00 2.15 20.96
C LEU A 573 -26.15 2.39 21.94
N ASN A 574 -27.40 2.22 21.49
CA ASN A 574 -28.62 2.61 22.22
C ASN A 574 -28.56 4.07 22.73
N LYS A 575 -28.06 4.99 21.88
CA LYS A 575 -27.97 6.43 22.15
C LYS A 575 -29.06 7.19 21.41
N ASP A 576 -29.67 8.15 22.10
CA ASP A 576 -30.56 9.12 21.46
C ASP A 576 -29.76 10.26 20.84
N ILE A 577 -30.03 10.55 19.56
CA ILE A 577 -29.43 11.63 18.78
C ILE A 577 -30.48 12.60 18.21
N SER A 578 -31.74 12.51 18.67
CA SER A 578 -32.87 13.33 18.20
C SER A 578 -32.56 14.83 18.21
N GLY A 579 -31.99 15.34 19.31
CA GLY A 579 -31.62 16.76 19.43
C GLY A 579 -30.56 17.22 18.41
N GLU A 580 -29.66 16.33 17.98
CA GLU A 580 -28.66 16.66 16.96
C GLU A 580 -29.24 16.59 15.54
N LEU A 581 -30.24 15.74 15.30
CA LEU A 581 -30.97 15.73 14.03
C LEU A 581 -31.78 17.02 13.86
N GLU A 582 -32.41 17.50 14.94
CA GLU A 582 -33.22 18.73 14.90
C GLU A 582 -32.39 19.96 14.54
N ARG A 583 -31.16 20.07 15.05
CA ARG A 583 -30.23 21.17 14.69
C ARG A 583 -29.87 21.22 13.21
N ARG A 584 -30.07 20.14 12.47
CA ARG A 584 -29.72 20.03 11.05
C ARG A 584 -30.89 20.29 10.10
N LYS A 585 -32.14 20.37 10.60
CA LYS A 585 -33.31 20.68 9.77
C LYS A 585 -33.13 21.95 8.94
N SER A 586 -32.56 23.00 9.54
CA SER A 586 -32.31 24.27 8.84
C SER A 586 -31.40 24.12 7.60
N ALA A 587 -30.42 23.20 7.64
CA ALA A 587 -29.58 22.92 6.47
C ALA A 587 -30.34 22.16 5.37
N TYR A 588 -31.25 21.26 5.75
CA TYR A 588 -32.15 20.60 4.80
C TYR A 588 -33.13 21.60 4.17
N GLU A 589 -33.74 22.47 4.96
CA GLU A 589 -34.63 23.53 4.47
C GLU A 589 -33.93 24.42 3.43
N LYS A 590 -32.71 24.86 3.73
CA LYS A 590 -31.90 25.67 2.80
C LYS A 590 -31.63 24.94 1.49
N GLY A 591 -31.14 23.70 1.57
CA GLY A 591 -30.81 22.94 0.35
C GLY A 591 -32.03 22.55 -0.47
N ILE A 592 -33.17 22.25 0.18
CA ILE A 592 -34.46 22.02 -0.51
C ILE A 592 -34.90 23.31 -1.23
N SER A 593 -34.77 24.46 -0.57
CA SER A 593 -35.07 25.77 -1.19
C SER A 593 -34.22 26.05 -2.42
N GLU A 594 -32.91 25.74 -2.38
CA GLU A 594 -32.01 25.84 -3.54
C GLU A 594 -32.44 24.89 -4.68
N MET A 595 -32.81 23.64 -4.37
CA MET A 595 -33.32 22.68 -5.37
C MET A 595 -34.61 23.16 -6.03
N LEU A 596 -35.54 23.73 -5.25
CA LEU A 596 -36.80 24.29 -5.78
C LEU A 596 -36.54 25.54 -6.63
N THR A 597 -35.55 26.35 -6.28
CA THR A 597 -35.12 27.50 -7.10
C THR A 597 -34.55 27.04 -8.43
N GLU A 598 -33.72 26.00 -8.42
CA GLU A 598 -33.14 25.46 -9.64
C GLU A 598 -34.20 24.75 -10.50
N ALA A 599 -35.17 24.07 -9.89
CA ALA A 599 -36.33 23.53 -10.58
C ALA A 599 -37.12 24.64 -11.31
N ASP A 600 -37.30 25.80 -10.68
CA ASP A 600 -37.96 26.97 -11.29
C ASP A 600 -37.18 27.50 -12.50
N ARG A 601 -35.85 27.57 -12.39
CA ARG A 601 -34.98 27.91 -13.53
C ARG A 601 -35.18 26.95 -14.70
N TYR A 602 -35.10 25.63 -14.46
CA TYR A 602 -35.31 24.62 -15.51
C TYR A 602 -36.72 24.69 -16.10
N ALA A 603 -37.75 24.97 -15.29
CA ALA A 603 -39.11 25.17 -15.76
C ALA A 603 -39.22 26.35 -16.73
N SER A 604 -38.59 27.49 -16.38
CA SER A 604 -38.56 28.70 -17.21
C SER A 604 -37.82 28.51 -18.54
N GLU A 605 -36.80 27.64 -18.55
CA GLU A 605 -36.03 27.26 -19.75
C GLU A 605 -36.73 26.19 -20.61
N GLY A 606 -37.91 25.70 -20.19
CA GLY A 606 -38.64 24.63 -20.88
C GLY A 606 -37.99 23.25 -20.73
N GLN A 607 -37.06 23.08 -19.80
CA GLN A 607 -36.33 21.82 -19.57
C GLN A 607 -37.02 20.98 -18.49
N ILE A 608 -38.20 20.46 -18.81
CA ILE A 608 -39.12 19.83 -17.84
C ILE A 608 -38.51 18.60 -17.15
N TYR A 609 -37.69 17.82 -17.86
CA TYR A 609 -37.02 16.66 -17.26
C TYR A 609 -35.97 17.08 -16.22
N GLY A 610 -35.24 18.17 -16.47
CA GLY A 610 -34.31 18.74 -15.49
C GLY A 610 -35.05 19.20 -14.24
N MET A 611 -36.14 19.95 -14.41
CA MET A 611 -37.03 20.36 -13.32
C MET A 611 -37.51 19.16 -12.49
N HIS A 612 -38.00 18.10 -13.15
CA HIS A 612 -38.51 16.90 -12.48
C HIS A 612 -37.48 16.25 -11.55
N VAL A 613 -36.23 16.13 -12.00
CA VAL A 613 -35.15 15.56 -11.19
C VAL A 613 -34.89 16.37 -9.92
N TYR A 614 -34.94 17.70 -9.99
CA TYR A 614 -34.76 18.54 -8.80
C TYR A 614 -35.95 18.44 -7.83
N ILE A 615 -37.18 18.38 -8.34
CA ILE A 615 -38.38 18.21 -7.52
C ILE A 615 -38.40 16.85 -6.81
N GLU A 616 -38.07 15.77 -7.51
CA GLU A 616 -38.02 14.42 -6.93
C GLU A 616 -36.97 14.34 -5.80
N ASN A 617 -35.79 14.94 -6.01
CA ASN A 617 -34.77 15.04 -4.96
C ASN A 617 -35.24 15.88 -3.78
N ALA A 618 -35.91 17.02 -4.02
CA ALA A 618 -36.46 17.86 -2.97
C ALA A 618 -37.47 17.09 -2.10
N ILE A 619 -38.39 16.34 -2.72
CA ILE A 619 -39.38 15.49 -2.02
C ILE A 619 -38.67 14.42 -1.16
N ASN A 620 -37.69 13.72 -1.73
CA ASN A 620 -36.95 12.68 -1.01
C ASN A 620 -36.22 13.24 0.22
N TYR A 621 -35.57 14.40 0.10
CA TYR A 621 -34.89 15.03 1.23
C TYR A 621 -35.87 15.63 2.26
N ALA A 622 -37.01 16.14 1.81
CA ALA A 622 -38.07 16.63 2.68
C ALA A 622 -38.66 15.52 3.55
N ASP A 623 -38.96 14.35 2.96
CA ASP A 623 -39.46 13.17 3.69
C ASP A 623 -38.44 12.66 4.74
N LYS A 624 -37.16 12.60 4.37
CA LYS A 624 -36.08 12.19 5.29
C LYS A 624 -35.86 13.12 6.48
N ALA A 625 -36.15 14.40 6.30
CA ALA A 625 -35.96 15.45 7.30
C ALA A 625 -37.25 15.85 8.03
N ASP A 626 -38.39 15.23 7.69
CA ASP A 626 -39.71 15.56 8.20
C ASP A 626 -40.06 17.05 7.98
N ILE A 627 -39.85 17.52 6.74
CA ILE A 627 -40.15 18.88 6.28
C ILE A 627 -41.31 18.83 5.29
N ASP A 628 -42.34 19.65 5.52
CA ASP A 628 -43.48 19.76 4.59
C ASP A 628 -43.19 20.78 3.48
N ILE A 629 -43.14 20.31 2.24
CA ILE A 629 -42.97 21.15 1.03
C ILE A 629 -44.21 21.13 0.13
N SER A 630 -45.32 20.56 0.59
CA SER A 630 -46.55 20.39 -0.21
C SER A 630 -47.11 21.70 -0.77
N GLY A 631 -46.91 22.83 -0.06
CA GLY A 631 -47.32 24.16 -0.50
C GLY A 631 -46.49 24.74 -1.67
N GLU A 632 -45.28 24.24 -1.90
CA GLU A 632 -44.35 24.75 -2.94
C GLU A 632 -44.50 24.02 -4.28
N LEU A 633 -45.02 22.80 -4.28
CA LEU A 633 -45.16 21.95 -5.47
C LEU A 633 -46.20 22.44 -6.51
N PRO A 634 -47.35 23.04 -6.13
CA PRO A 634 -48.39 23.42 -7.08
C PRO A 634 -47.93 24.36 -8.21
N LYS A 635 -46.91 25.21 -7.97
CA LYS A 635 -46.40 26.15 -8.98
C LYS A 635 -45.74 25.46 -10.20
N PHE A 636 -45.30 24.20 -10.05
CA PHE A 636 -44.67 23.43 -11.12
C PHE A 636 -45.66 22.60 -11.94
N MET A 637 -46.93 22.51 -11.51
CA MET A 637 -47.95 21.69 -12.18
C MET A 637 -48.19 22.11 -13.63
N PRO A 638 -48.27 23.41 -13.99
CA PRO A 638 -48.40 23.82 -15.39
C PRO A 638 -47.23 23.36 -16.29
N ALA A 639 -46.02 23.32 -15.74
CA ALA A 639 -44.84 22.86 -16.45
C ALA A 639 -44.87 21.33 -16.66
N TYR A 640 -45.38 20.57 -15.70
CA TYR A 640 -45.63 19.13 -15.86
C TYR A 640 -46.73 18.83 -16.89
N GLU A 641 -47.81 19.62 -16.95
CA GLU A 641 -48.85 19.46 -17.97
C GLU A 641 -48.29 19.64 -19.38
N LYS A 642 -47.53 20.72 -19.58
CA LYS A 642 -46.83 20.98 -20.84
C LYS A 642 -45.84 19.86 -21.19
N GLY A 643 -45.02 19.42 -20.22
CA GLY A 643 -44.04 18.36 -20.45
C GLY A 643 -44.66 16.99 -20.73
N LEU A 644 -45.84 16.72 -20.17
CA LEU A 644 -46.62 15.51 -20.46
C LEU A 644 -47.07 15.51 -21.92
N GLU A 645 -47.62 16.61 -22.41
CA GLU A 645 -48.01 16.76 -23.82
C GLU A 645 -46.81 16.61 -24.77
N GLU A 646 -45.70 17.32 -24.49
CA GLU A 646 -44.48 17.26 -25.30
C GLU A 646 -43.86 15.85 -25.32
N ALA A 647 -43.86 15.15 -24.18
CA ALA A 647 -43.35 13.79 -24.10
C ALA A 647 -44.20 12.82 -24.92
N LEU A 648 -45.53 12.93 -24.88
CA LEU A 648 -46.42 12.09 -25.67
C LEU A 648 -46.27 12.36 -27.18
N GLN A 649 -46.10 13.62 -27.59
CA GLN A 649 -45.86 13.99 -28.99
C GLN A 649 -44.51 13.45 -29.52
N GLU A 650 -43.44 13.55 -28.74
CA GLU A 650 -42.13 13.05 -29.16
C GLU A 650 -42.10 11.51 -29.14
N ALA A 651 -42.82 10.87 -28.21
CA ALA A 651 -43.05 9.43 -28.22
C ALA A 651 -43.73 8.96 -29.52
N GLU A 652 -44.80 9.63 -29.94
CA GLU A 652 -45.51 9.36 -31.20
C GLU A 652 -44.59 9.53 -32.41
N LYS A 653 -43.85 10.63 -32.46
CA LYS A 653 -42.91 10.93 -33.56
C LYS A 653 -41.80 9.89 -33.69
N HIS A 654 -41.31 9.35 -32.58
CA HIS A 654 -40.31 8.28 -32.60
C HIS A 654 -40.92 6.92 -32.95
N GLU A 655 -42.15 6.64 -32.52
CA GLU A 655 -42.91 5.44 -32.92
C GLU A 655 -43.15 5.43 -34.43
N ALA A 656 -43.62 6.55 -35.00
CA ALA A 656 -43.87 6.69 -36.44
C ALA A 656 -42.62 6.48 -37.31
N LYS A 657 -41.43 6.64 -36.72
CA LYS A 657 -40.13 6.40 -37.36
C LYS A 657 -39.53 5.01 -37.08
N GLY A 658 -40.23 4.16 -36.33
CA GLY A 658 -39.78 2.82 -35.93
C GLY A 658 -38.74 2.79 -34.80
N PHE A 659 -38.49 3.92 -34.11
CA PHE A 659 -37.54 4.01 -33.00
C PHE A 659 -38.21 3.69 -31.66
N LEU A 660 -38.64 2.44 -31.48
CA LEU A 660 -39.38 1.97 -30.29
C LEU A 660 -38.65 2.26 -28.97
N GLY A 661 -37.32 2.10 -28.93
CA GLY A 661 -36.52 2.38 -27.73
C GLY A 661 -36.51 3.86 -27.33
N MET A 662 -36.54 4.78 -28.31
CA MET A 662 -36.62 6.22 -28.05
C MET A 662 -38.04 6.63 -27.65
N SER A 663 -39.05 6.08 -28.32
CA SER A 663 -40.45 6.31 -27.97
C SER A 663 -40.75 5.88 -26.52
N TYR A 664 -40.21 4.73 -26.10
CA TYR A 664 -40.33 4.25 -24.72
C TYR A 664 -39.75 5.21 -23.67
N GLN A 665 -38.62 5.87 -23.96
CA GLN A 665 -38.03 6.84 -23.03
C GLN A 665 -38.97 8.02 -22.78
N TYR A 666 -39.67 8.49 -23.80
CA TYR A 666 -40.63 9.57 -23.65
C TYR A 666 -41.94 9.12 -22.99
N ILE A 667 -42.38 7.88 -23.21
CA ILE A 667 -43.51 7.28 -22.46
C ILE A 667 -43.17 7.17 -20.97
N HIS A 668 -41.95 6.76 -20.61
CA HIS A 668 -41.51 6.73 -19.21
C HIS A 668 -41.52 8.13 -18.58
N ARG A 669 -41.07 9.15 -19.32
CA ARG A 669 -41.16 10.56 -18.85
C ARG A 669 -42.60 11.00 -18.65
N ALA A 670 -43.48 10.68 -19.59
CA ALA A 670 -44.92 10.94 -19.47
C ALA A 670 -45.51 10.26 -18.23
N GLY A 671 -45.12 9.02 -17.93
CA GLY A 671 -45.47 8.31 -16.70
C GLY A 671 -45.10 9.09 -15.45
N ASN A 672 -43.83 9.51 -15.33
CA ASN A 672 -43.36 10.30 -14.20
C ASN A 672 -44.14 11.62 -14.03
N TYR A 673 -44.42 12.32 -15.12
CA TYR A 673 -45.16 13.59 -15.08
C TYR A 673 -46.62 13.39 -14.71
N SER A 674 -47.26 12.34 -15.24
CA SER A 674 -48.64 12.00 -14.91
C SER A 674 -48.81 11.64 -13.43
N ALA A 675 -47.82 10.94 -12.84
CA ALA A 675 -47.82 10.60 -11.43
C ALA A 675 -47.79 11.86 -10.54
N MET A 676 -46.96 12.86 -10.90
CA MET A 676 -46.93 14.15 -10.21
C MET A 676 -48.23 14.94 -10.35
N LEU A 677 -48.94 14.78 -11.47
CA LEU A 677 -50.24 15.41 -11.73
C LEU A 677 -51.43 14.64 -11.12
N GLY A 678 -51.19 13.48 -10.50
CA GLY A 678 -52.25 12.60 -10.02
C GLY A 678 -53.13 11.99 -11.13
N LYS A 679 -52.61 11.92 -12.37
CA LYS A 679 -53.31 11.37 -13.55
C LYS A 679 -52.86 9.92 -13.79
N ASN A 680 -53.77 9.07 -14.26
CA ASN A 680 -53.46 7.69 -14.59
C ASN A 680 -52.84 7.59 -15.99
N ILE A 681 -51.56 7.21 -16.08
CA ILE A 681 -50.86 7.08 -17.37
C ILE A 681 -51.49 6.03 -18.28
N GLU A 682 -52.06 4.95 -17.75
CA GLU A 682 -52.67 3.91 -18.60
C GLU A 682 -53.91 4.42 -19.31
N GLU A 683 -54.73 5.24 -18.64
CA GLU A 683 -55.92 5.84 -19.24
C GLU A 683 -55.53 6.85 -20.32
N ILE A 684 -54.49 7.65 -20.04
CA ILE A 684 -53.92 8.60 -21.02
C ILE A 684 -53.42 7.84 -22.24
N LEU A 685 -52.59 6.80 -22.06
CA LEU A 685 -52.01 6.05 -23.17
C LEU A 685 -53.09 5.31 -23.99
N ARG A 686 -54.12 4.73 -23.35
CA ARG A 686 -55.25 4.07 -24.05
C ARG A 686 -56.06 5.02 -24.93
N SER A 687 -56.00 6.33 -24.67
CA SER A 687 -56.68 7.34 -25.50
C SER A 687 -55.91 7.70 -26.78
N ILE A 688 -54.70 7.19 -26.96
CA ILE A 688 -53.80 7.57 -28.05
C ILE A 688 -53.85 6.54 -29.20
N PRO A 689 -54.05 6.96 -30.47
CA PRO A 689 -54.31 6.04 -31.59
C PRO A 689 -53.22 4.99 -31.89
N TRP A 690 -51.97 5.24 -31.53
CA TRP A 690 -50.85 4.32 -31.77
C TRP A 690 -50.59 3.35 -30.61
N TYR A 691 -51.26 3.50 -29.46
CA TYR A 691 -51.07 2.64 -28.30
C TYR A 691 -51.42 1.17 -28.59
N GLU A 692 -52.44 0.91 -29.41
CA GLU A 692 -52.83 -0.45 -29.82
C GLU A 692 -51.77 -1.17 -30.69
N ARG A 693 -50.78 -0.44 -31.23
CA ARG A 693 -49.68 -1.02 -32.03
C ARG A 693 -48.58 -1.60 -31.14
N TRP A 694 -48.62 -1.34 -29.84
CA TRP A 694 -47.70 -1.89 -28.87
C TRP A 694 -48.28 -3.18 -28.31
N THR A 695 -47.62 -4.31 -28.53
CA THR A 695 -48.00 -5.57 -27.88
C THR A 695 -47.79 -5.44 -26.37
N LEU A 696 -48.85 -5.70 -25.59
CA LEU A 696 -48.93 -5.66 -24.12
C LEU A 696 -47.74 -6.32 -23.38
N THR A 697 -47.02 -7.22 -24.05
CA THR A 697 -45.82 -7.93 -23.59
C THR A 697 -44.59 -7.02 -23.40
N ASP A 698 -44.42 -5.94 -24.16
CA ASP A 698 -43.22 -5.08 -24.09
C ASP A 698 -43.29 -4.00 -23.00
N ILE A 699 -44.50 -3.59 -22.60
CA ILE A 699 -44.74 -2.53 -21.61
C ILE A 699 -44.80 -3.10 -20.19
N HIS A 700 -45.44 -4.27 -20.00
CA HIS A 700 -45.65 -4.87 -18.67
C HIS A 700 -44.37 -5.44 -18.03
N MET A 701 -43.36 -5.79 -18.82
CA MET A 701 -42.16 -6.47 -18.29
C MET A 701 -41.14 -5.52 -17.65
N LYS A 702 -41.32 -4.19 -17.77
CA LYS A 702 -40.37 -3.16 -17.28
C LYS A 702 -40.97 -2.07 -16.40
N LEU A 703 -42.30 -2.00 -16.25
CA LEU A 703 -42.97 -1.05 -15.34
C LEU A 703 -43.20 -1.60 -13.92
N ARG A 704 -42.73 -2.82 -13.62
CA ARG A 704 -42.76 -3.42 -12.27
C ARG A 704 -41.48 -3.17 -11.49
#